data_AF-A0A928L096-F1
#
_entry.id   AF-A0A928L096-F1
#
_cell.length_a   1.000
_cell.length_b   1.000
_cell.length_c   1.000
_cell.angle_alpha   90.00
_cell.angle_beta   90.00
_cell.angle_gamma   90.00
#
_symmetry.space_group_name_H-M   'P 1'
#
loop_
_entity.id
_entity.type
_entity.pdbx_description
1 polymer ?
#
loop_
_entity_poly.entity_id
_entity_poly.type
_entity_poly.pdbx_seq_one_letter_code
_entity_poly.pdbx_strand_id
1 'polypeptide(L)'
;MVRKFKRLMALLTSAIMIFPFFSEYPSDTFDIDWDLNWSASAADDLTTTIDTGASVTLSDSDGDDFYEIGTADELYAFASIVNGGYTDINAELTTDIVVNSGDVADCAGVNAEGWREWTPIGNFITVFIGFKGTFDGQNHTISGLYFNNSEQDNVGFFGCTDTNAKIKNVGVVNSYFQGYSSVGGICGWNDSGTITGCYTTGTVTGAGETISGVCGLNDHGTIKDCYTTGDVNGTGVYVGGVCGLNWGTVTCCYSTGTASGSKYVGAVCGYNINNTVENCYYNNSVYNGYAVGFNDGGLIEDVEGKSSEAFASGEVCYLLNGSTSEGEPAWGQIIAGEKAQAYPVISDDTVYYGYEHCKSTDKIYSNSKDAVHDEKTHGFKNGFCIGCDCYEEPENINNTYLIGNAGELYWFMEYANTNDASPNAVLTADIVVNEGDISGCNGTKADGWREWLPIEMYSGTFNGQNHTISGLYCDRSQEQHVGLFGYIKADGIIKNVGIVNSYFRGSRFVGGVCGENASHIGVIGTIENCYNESTVIGLTEIGGVCGYSNNHSTIENCYNKGSIKGNINVGGVCGSAYYAVVTNCYNAGTVTGTVTEDSYNIGGVCGKNGDGTVIYCYNTGKVTATGNSVGGVCGENNYSGAIRRCYNEGTISGRNHVGGVCGYNCEIIMNCYNNGAISGNDNVSGLCGYSGGSGEITYCYNKGDVSGNNKVGSLCGFKEYGAITDCYYLDKTCSAGIGSGVGVIEMKTADQFASGEVCYILQGQQTEKIWGQILTGENKQAYPVLSDDTVYYGYENCLSKEKIYSNIELNTEKSEHSLTEDSNGFCTLCGGYEQPDINEYTGTYYIGNAGELYWFAEYVNAGNIYEDAVLTADITVNSGNLSGYNGTDEVDWRTWIPIGNNSNGYEGTFDGQNYTISGLYFNDKNTSYAGLFGYTGKYGEIRNIGVVNSYFNGKDYVGCVCGENYGIITNCYNKSTISGSDNVGGLCGKNHKRIANCYNTGTISGNNDIGGVCGSNIGAITNCYYLYGTCSTGIGSGDGSAEVKTANRFASGEIAYFLSQGSIIDSVPYTGDVWGQNIDKEAPYDAYPVLGGEKVYKGYNECAEVYSNSELSDAPSEHVYDENGLCTVCGQNESGTASLGDANNDGKVNVIDAAYIARILAKLQIIDVKDNPAADFNGDGKVTVSDAAAIARYLAGRYANNATVKAE
;
A
#
# COMPACT_ATOMS: atom_id res chain seq x y z
N MET A 1 18.56 -37.85 -37.20
CA MET A 1 18.12 -39.16 -36.67
C MET A 1 17.95 -40.11 -37.86
N VAL A 2 18.86 -41.08 -38.00
CA VAL A 2 18.70 -42.43 -38.60
C VAL A 2 17.87 -42.59 -39.90
N ARG A 3 18.63 -42.78 -41.00
CA ARG A 3 18.56 -43.85 -42.03
C ARG A 3 17.39 -43.95 -43.04
N LYS A 4 17.86 -44.01 -44.30
CA LYS A 4 17.56 -45.01 -45.36
C LYS A 4 16.24 -44.82 -46.13
N PHE A 5 16.31 -44.46 -47.41
CA PHE A 5 16.63 -45.26 -48.62
C PHE A 5 15.30 -45.49 -49.35
N LYS A 6 14.97 -44.71 -50.39
CA LYS A 6 15.45 -44.75 -51.79
C LYS A 6 14.88 -45.97 -52.56
N ARG A 7 14.45 -45.63 -53.79
CA ARG A 7 14.28 -46.46 -55.02
C ARG A 7 12.86 -46.99 -55.25
N LEU A 8 12.30 -46.96 -56.46
CA LEU A 8 12.83 -46.76 -57.83
C LEU A 8 11.59 -46.46 -58.73
N MET A 9 11.58 -45.50 -59.68
CA MET A 9 12.00 -45.63 -61.09
C MET A 9 11.44 -46.89 -61.80
N ALA A 10 11.02 -46.93 -63.06
CA ALA A 10 11.04 -46.06 -64.24
C ALA A 10 10.28 -46.79 -65.37
N LEU A 11 10.00 -46.10 -66.49
CA LEU A 11 10.10 -46.54 -67.91
C LEU A 11 9.10 -45.68 -68.74
N LEU A 12 9.50 -44.73 -69.60
CA LEU A 12 10.33 -44.75 -70.84
C LEU A 12 9.47 -44.83 -72.12
N THR A 13 9.66 -43.84 -73.00
CA THR A 13 9.73 -43.88 -74.50
C THR A 13 8.50 -44.38 -75.28
N SER A 14 8.18 -43.97 -76.52
CA SER A 14 8.95 -43.37 -77.63
C SER A 14 8.00 -42.88 -78.75
N ALA A 15 8.41 -41.80 -79.39
CA ALA A 15 8.37 -41.40 -80.80
C ALA A 15 7.68 -42.27 -81.91
N ILE A 16 7.09 -41.55 -82.90
CA ILE A 16 7.23 -41.69 -84.38
C ILE A 16 6.00 -42.09 -85.26
N MET A 17 5.67 -41.14 -86.17
CA MET A 17 5.16 -41.20 -87.57
C MET A 17 3.67 -41.36 -87.96
N ILE A 18 3.26 -40.39 -88.82
CA ILE A 18 2.40 -40.47 -90.03
C ILE A 18 0.84 -40.50 -89.88
N PHE A 19 0.20 -39.52 -90.55
CA PHE A 19 -1.23 -39.37 -90.96
C PHE A 19 -1.92 -40.68 -91.48
N PRO A 20 -3.27 -40.82 -91.66
CA PRO A 20 -4.41 -39.86 -91.62
C PRO A 20 -5.74 -40.38 -90.96
N PHE A 21 -6.77 -39.50 -90.87
CA PHE A 21 -8.24 -39.72 -90.92
C PHE A 21 -9.00 -40.79 -90.05
N PHE A 22 -10.15 -40.32 -89.49
CA PHE A 22 -11.42 -40.99 -89.07
C PHE A 22 -11.64 -41.56 -87.62
N SER A 23 -12.71 -41.01 -86.99
CA SER A 23 -13.80 -41.55 -86.13
C SER A 23 -13.61 -42.29 -84.79
N GLU A 24 -14.37 -41.77 -83.79
CA GLU A 24 -15.21 -42.43 -82.75
C GLU A 24 -14.60 -43.22 -81.55
N TYR A 25 -14.92 -42.73 -80.32
CA TYR A 25 -15.24 -43.34 -78.99
C TYR A 25 -15.15 -44.89 -78.78
N PRO A 26 -15.17 -45.45 -77.53
CA PRO A 26 -14.52 -45.13 -76.24
C PRO A 26 -14.03 -46.37 -75.41
N SER A 27 -13.65 -46.13 -74.15
CA SER A 27 -13.80 -46.98 -72.92
C SER A 27 -12.72 -48.00 -72.46
N ASP A 28 -12.37 -47.85 -71.18
CA ASP A 28 -12.15 -48.83 -70.10
C ASP A 28 -10.84 -49.66 -69.94
N THR A 29 -10.09 -49.27 -68.89
CA THR A 29 -9.51 -50.05 -67.76
C THR A 29 -8.95 -51.47 -67.96
N PHE A 30 -7.69 -51.74 -67.56
CA PHE A 30 -7.27 -52.44 -66.31
C PHE A 30 -5.75 -52.78 -66.34
N ASP A 31 -5.22 -53.00 -65.15
CA ASP A 31 -3.83 -52.90 -64.71
C ASP A 31 -3.13 -54.28 -64.53
N ILE A 32 -1.78 -54.26 -64.35
CA ILE A 32 -0.91 -55.17 -63.57
C ILE A 32 0.32 -55.85 -64.25
N ASP A 33 1.47 -55.48 -63.66
CA ASP A 33 2.79 -56.09 -63.37
C ASP A 33 3.71 -56.75 -64.41
N TRP A 34 4.94 -56.20 -64.47
CA TRP A 34 6.17 -56.91 -64.83
C TRP A 34 7.33 -56.48 -63.93
N ASP A 35 8.06 -57.47 -63.40
CA ASP A 35 9.42 -57.31 -62.87
C ASP A 35 10.20 -58.60 -63.18
N LEU A 36 11.36 -58.47 -63.86
CA LEU A 36 12.49 -59.41 -63.86
C LEU A 36 13.61 -58.87 -64.76
N ASN A 37 14.78 -58.69 -64.14
CA ASN A 37 16.01 -58.15 -64.73
C ASN A 37 17.03 -59.30 -64.90
N TRP A 38 17.77 -59.37 -66.02
CA TRP A 38 19.12 -59.96 -66.03
C TRP A 38 19.97 -59.43 -67.21
N SER A 39 21.20 -59.05 -66.86
CA SER A 39 22.32 -58.52 -67.62
C SER A 39 22.81 -59.33 -68.82
N ALA A 40 23.49 -58.67 -69.76
CA ALA A 40 24.39 -59.30 -70.71
C ALA A 40 25.80 -58.69 -70.61
N SER A 41 26.79 -59.59 -70.54
CA SER A 41 28.23 -59.34 -70.64
C SER A 41 28.79 -60.14 -71.82
N ALA A 42 29.88 -59.61 -72.41
CA ALA A 42 30.95 -60.28 -73.14
C ALA A 42 31.01 -60.14 -74.68
N ALA A 43 32.00 -59.37 -75.12
CA ALA A 43 32.98 -59.54 -76.22
C ALA A 43 33.59 -58.14 -76.43
N ASP A 44 34.80 -57.75 -76.03
CA ASP A 44 36.16 -58.32 -76.00
C ASP A 44 36.77 -58.75 -77.34
N ASP A 45 37.90 -58.10 -77.63
CA ASP A 45 39.01 -58.39 -78.56
C ASP A 45 38.98 -57.91 -80.03
N LEU A 46 39.65 -56.76 -80.31
CA LEU A 46 40.82 -56.74 -81.21
C LEU A 46 41.71 -55.47 -81.03
N THR A 47 42.97 -55.72 -80.69
CA THR A 47 44.06 -54.82 -80.29
C THR A 47 44.89 -54.20 -81.43
N THR A 48 45.47 -53.00 -81.26
CA THR A 48 46.94 -52.71 -81.27
C THR A 48 47.27 -51.22 -81.04
N THR A 49 47.91 -50.93 -79.89
CA THR A 49 48.96 -49.92 -79.58
C THR A 49 48.95 -48.54 -80.26
N ILE A 50 48.61 -47.51 -79.47
CA ILE A 50 49.31 -46.20 -79.48
C ILE A 50 50.02 -46.09 -78.13
N ASP A 51 51.35 -46.00 -78.18
CA ASP A 51 52.22 -45.71 -77.05
C ASP A 51 52.19 -44.21 -76.78
N THR A 52 51.36 -43.78 -75.83
CA THR A 52 51.51 -42.49 -75.13
C THR A 52 51.45 -42.81 -73.64
N GLY A 53 52.60 -42.77 -72.97
CA GLY A 53 52.79 -43.19 -71.58
C GLY A 53 52.06 -42.38 -70.50
N ALA A 54 50.72 -42.27 -70.58
CA ALA A 54 49.86 -41.78 -69.51
C ALA A 54 48.97 -42.94 -69.03
N SER A 55 49.05 -43.28 -67.73
CA SER A 55 48.14 -44.25 -67.12
C SER A 55 46.74 -43.64 -67.05
N VAL A 56 45.81 -44.17 -67.84
CA VAL A 56 44.39 -43.81 -67.76
C VAL A 56 43.83 -44.40 -66.47
N THR A 57 43.49 -43.56 -65.49
CA THR A 57 42.69 -43.94 -64.34
C THR A 57 41.23 -43.66 -64.64
N LEU A 58 40.46 -44.72 -64.93
CA LEU A 58 39.00 -44.68 -64.83
C LEU A 58 38.66 -44.90 -63.35
N SER A 59 37.99 -43.94 -62.71
CA SER A 59 37.52 -44.08 -61.33
C SER A 59 36.35 -45.07 -61.29
N ASP A 60 36.41 -46.02 -60.37
CA ASP A 60 35.52 -47.18 -60.31
C ASP A 60 34.20 -46.84 -59.56
N SER A 61 33.09 -47.36 -60.12
CA SER A 61 31.80 -47.65 -59.47
C SER A 61 30.79 -46.51 -59.20
N ASP A 62 30.10 -46.02 -60.23
CA ASP A 62 28.63 -45.78 -60.17
C ASP A 62 27.98 -45.40 -61.54
N GLY A 63 28.44 -45.93 -62.68
CA GLY A 63 27.65 -45.94 -63.93
C GLY A 63 27.46 -44.60 -64.67
N ASP A 64 28.18 -43.57 -64.26
CA ASP A 64 28.38 -42.29 -64.97
C ASP A 64 29.88 -41.94 -64.89
N ASP A 65 30.76 -42.78 -65.45
CA ASP A 65 32.21 -42.63 -65.31
C ASP A 65 32.72 -41.42 -66.14
N PHE A 66 33.32 -40.43 -65.48
CA PHE A 66 33.95 -39.26 -66.12
C PHE A 66 35.46 -39.49 -66.28
N TYR A 67 36.01 -39.09 -67.43
CA TYR A 67 37.43 -38.97 -67.68
C TYR A 67 37.96 -37.66 -67.06
N GLU A 68 38.66 -37.75 -65.94
CA GLU A 68 39.26 -36.61 -65.26
C GLU A 68 40.45 -36.05 -66.04
N ILE A 69 40.45 -34.74 -66.30
CA ILE A 69 41.50 -34.04 -67.04
C ILE A 69 42.11 -32.99 -66.11
N GLY A 70 43.35 -33.23 -65.66
CA GLY A 70 44.11 -32.29 -64.84
C GLY A 70 45.30 -31.66 -65.56
N THR A 71 45.64 -32.16 -66.76
CA THR A 71 46.83 -31.75 -67.51
C THR A 71 46.55 -31.58 -68.99
N ALA A 72 47.42 -30.84 -69.68
CA ALA A 72 47.34 -30.72 -71.14
C ALA A 72 47.46 -32.08 -71.83
N ASP A 73 48.34 -32.98 -71.38
CA ASP A 73 48.52 -34.29 -72.01
C ASP A 73 47.27 -35.18 -71.94
N GLU A 74 46.57 -35.18 -70.80
CA GLU A 74 45.27 -35.87 -70.65
C GLU A 74 44.20 -35.25 -71.56
N LEU A 75 44.21 -33.93 -71.76
CA LEU A 75 43.29 -33.26 -72.66
C LEU A 75 43.50 -33.69 -74.12
N TYR A 76 44.76 -33.78 -74.57
CA TYR A 76 45.07 -34.31 -75.92
C TYR A 76 44.79 -35.80 -76.05
N ALA A 77 44.96 -36.58 -74.98
CA ALA A 77 44.60 -37.99 -74.96
C ALA A 77 43.08 -38.16 -75.13
N PHE A 78 42.28 -37.38 -74.40
CA PHE A 78 40.83 -37.33 -74.55
C PHE A 78 40.41 -36.99 -75.98
N ALA A 79 41.00 -35.94 -76.57
CA ALA A 79 40.73 -35.57 -77.96
C ALA A 79 41.05 -36.71 -78.94
N SER A 80 42.15 -37.43 -78.70
CA SER A 80 42.55 -38.59 -79.52
C SER A 80 41.59 -39.76 -79.37
N ILE A 81 41.06 -40.02 -78.17
CA ILE A 81 40.08 -41.08 -77.90
C ILE A 81 38.78 -40.81 -78.65
N VAL A 82 38.23 -39.58 -78.53
CA VAL A 82 37.00 -39.19 -79.22
C VAL A 82 37.19 -39.23 -80.73
N ASN A 83 38.28 -38.68 -81.25
CA ASN A 83 38.60 -38.69 -82.68
C ASN A 83 38.90 -40.10 -83.22
N GLY A 84 39.22 -41.06 -82.34
CA GLY A 84 39.34 -42.49 -82.65
C GLY A 84 38.01 -43.24 -82.75
N GLY A 85 36.88 -42.58 -82.44
CA GLY A 85 35.51 -43.13 -82.58
C GLY A 85 34.79 -43.45 -81.28
N TYR A 86 35.40 -43.22 -80.10
CA TYR A 86 34.74 -43.39 -78.80
C TYR A 86 34.03 -42.09 -78.40
N THR A 87 32.87 -41.83 -79.01
CA THR A 87 32.21 -40.52 -78.97
C THR A 87 31.37 -40.25 -77.72
N ASP A 88 30.96 -41.28 -76.99
CA ASP A 88 29.98 -41.18 -75.91
C ASP A 88 30.65 -41.03 -74.52
N ILE A 89 31.97 -40.89 -74.49
CA ILE A 89 32.78 -40.75 -73.27
C ILE A 89 32.49 -39.42 -72.55
N ASN A 90 32.32 -39.45 -71.22
CA ASN A 90 32.21 -38.25 -70.41
C ASN A 90 33.58 -37.79 -69.92
N ALA A 91 33.80 -36.49 -69.75
CA ALA A 91 35.04 -35.93 -69.19
C ALA A 91 34.76 -34.72 -68.31
N GLU A 92 35.61 -34.52 -67.31
CA GLU A 92 35.56 -33.35 -66.45
C GLU A 92 36.94 -32.76 -66.23
N LEU A 93 37.03 -31.43 -66.15
CA LEU A 93 38.26 -30.77 -65.74
C LEU A 93 38.39 -30.78 -64.22
N THR A 94 39.60 -31.00 -63.70
CA THR A 94 39.90 -30.95 -62.26
C THR A 94 40.72 -29.72 -61.86
N THR A 95 41.22 -28.98 -62.84
CA THR A 95 41.99 -27.74 -62.66
C THR A 95 41.97 -26.93 -63.96
N ASP A 96 42.37 -25.66 -63.87
CA ASP A 96 42.71 -24.86 -65.05
C ASP A 96 43.89 -25.49 -65.80
N ILE A 97 43.77 -25.56 -67.13
CA ILE A 97 44.76 -26.16 -68.02
C ILE A 97 45.42 -25.05 -68.85
N VAL A 98 46.74 -25.08 -68.90
CA VAL A 98 47.55 -24.24 -69.80
C VAL A 98 48.23 -25.16 -70.82
N VAL A 99 47.82 -25.07 -72.08
CA VAL A 99 48.40 -25.86 -73.19
C VAL A 99 49.65 -25.17 -73.73
N ASN A 100 49.55 -23.89 -74.05
CA ASN A 100 50.66 -23.06 -74.49
C ASN A 100 50.71 -21.79 -73.62
N SER A 101 51.91 -21.39 -73.21
CA SER A 101 52.15 -20.15 -72.48
C SER A 101 52.47 -19.00 -73.45
N GLY A 102 52.09 -17.77 -73.09
CA GLY A 102 52.26 -16.57 -73.91
C GLY A 102 50.91 -15.98 -74.34
N ASP A 103 50.94 -14.92 -75.16
CA ASP A 103 49.73 -14.32 -75.73
C ASP A 103 49.36 -15.05 -77.03
N VAL A 104 48.54 -16.10 -76.90
CA VAL A 104 48.15 -16.93 -78.04
C VAL A 104 47.01 -16.27 -78.81
N ALA A 105 46.10 -15.57 -78.12
CA ALA A 105 44.97 -14.90 -78.76
C ALA A 105 45.42 -13.81 -79.77
N ASP A 106 46.48 -13.06 -79.46
CA ASP A 106 47.05 -12.03 -80.34
C ASP A 106 48.26 -12.52 -81.16
N CYS A 107 48.36 -13.83 -81.44
CA CYS A 107 49.49 -14.38 -82.18
C CYS A 107 49.49 -14.02 -83.69
N ALA A 108 48.43 -13.39 -84.19
CA ALA A 108 48.22 -13.09 -85.62
C ALA A 108 48.42 -14.33 -86.53
N GLY A 109 48.10 -15.52 -86.04
CA GLY A 109 48.27 -16.80 -86.74
C GLY A 109 49.71 -17.35 -86.75
N VAL A 110 50.67 -16.73 -86.06
CA VAL A 110 52.06 -17.22 -85.99
C VAL A 110 52.21 -18.29 -84.90
N ASN A 111 52.67 -19.47 -85.29
CA ASN A 111 53.02 -20.53 -84.33
C ASN A 111 54.40 -20.26 -83.71
N ALA A 112 54.46 -19.93 -82.42
CA ALA A 112 55.72 -19.67 -81.73
C ALA A 112 56.52 -20.98 -81.48
N GLU A 113 57.84 -20.86 -81.38
CA GLU A 113 58.71 -22.03 -81.14
C GLU A 113 58.35 -22.73 -79.82
N GLY A 114 58.02 -24.03 -79.91
CA GLY A 114 57.67 -24.86 -78.75
C GLY A 114 56.17 -24.94 -78.43
N TRP A 115 55.31 -24.21 -79.16
CA TRP A 115 53.86 -24.38 -79.01
C TRP A 115 53.38 -25.70 -79.62
N ARG A 116 52.45 -26.34 -78.92
CA ARG A 116 51.75 -27.53 -79.37
C ARG A 116 50.46 -27.13 -80.08
N GLU A 117 50.28 -27.63 -81.30
CA GLU A 117 49.08 -27.39 -82.10
C GLU A 117 47.90 -28.23 -81.59
N TRP A 118 46.75 -27.59 -81.45
CA TRP A 118 45.52 -28.21 -80.95
C TRP A 118 44.89 -29.11 -82.02
N THR A 119 44.18 -30.15 -81.59
CA THR A 119 43.34 -30.97 -82.48
C THR A 119 41.91 -30.91 -81.97
N PRO A 120 40.96 -30.35 -82.74
CA PRO A 120 39.56 -30.27 -82.34
C PRO A 120 38.97 -31.63 -81.91
N ILE A 121 38.16 -31.63 -80.85
CA ILE A 121 37.49 -32.83 -80.35
C ILE A 121 36.24 -33.10 -81.21
N GLY A 122 36.21 -34.25 -81.87
CA GLY A 122 35.24 -34.54 -82.92
C GLY A 122 35.64 -33.89 -84.25
N ASN A 123 35.43 -34.59 -85.36
CA ASN A 123 35.84 -34.13 -86.68
C ASN A 123 34.99 -34.72 -87.81
N PHE A 124 35.06 -34.08 -88.98
CA PHE A 124 34.45 -34.57 -90.21
C PHE A 124 35.43 -34.45 -91.39
N ILE A 125 36.38 -35.40 -91.48
CA ILE A 125 37.37 -35.46 -92.57
C ILE A 125 36.90 -36.41 -93.69
N THR A 126 36.47 -37.62 -93.33
CA THR A 126 35.95 -38.65 -94.27
C THR A 126 34.73 -39.39 -93.73
N VAL A 127 34.68 -39.58 -92.41
CA VAL A 127 33.54 -40.11 -91.65
C VAL A 127 33.21 -39.06 -90.58
N PHE A 128 31.92 -38.90 -90.29
CA PHE A 128 31.46 -37.99 -89.24
C PHE A 128 31.72 -38.62 -87.87
N ILE A 129 32.50 -37.94 -87.04
CA ILE A 129 32.84 -38.33 -85.66
C ILE A 129 32.44 -37.16 -84.75
N GLY A 130 31.15 -37.08 -84.39
CA GLY A 130 30.63 -36.08 -83.47
C GLY A 130 30.71 -36.58 -82.02
N PHE A 131 31.17 -35.72 -81.10
CA PHE A 131 31.11 -36.00 -79.67
C PHE A 131 29.66 -36.12 -79.17
N LYS A 132 29.37 -37.07 -78.27
CA LYS A 132 28.03 -37.40 -77.74
C LYS A 132 27.96 -37.45 -76.23
N GLY A 133 29.11 -37.50 -75.55
CA GLY A 133 29.19 -37.53 -74.10
C GLY A 133 28.99 -36.15 -73.45
N THR A 134 29.28 -36.08 -72.16
CA THR A 134 29.29 -34.85 -71.36
C THR A 134 30.72 -34.42 -71.08
N PHE A 135 31.08 -33.20 -71.50
CA PHE A 135 32.31 -32.52 -71.10
C PHE A 135 31.95 -31.42 -70.09
N ASP A 136 32.31 -31.58 -68.82
CA ASP A 136 32.08 -30.59 -67.76
C ASP A 136 33.39 -29.90 -67.36
N GLY A 137 33.51 -28.62 -67.68
CA GLY A 137 34.66 -27.84 -67.25
C GLY A 137 34.71 -27.56 -65.76
N GLN A 138 33.62 -27.77 -65.00
CA GLN A 138 33.55 -27.42 -63.58
C GLN A 138 33.99 -25.98 -63.26
N ASN A 139 33.73 -25.05 -64.20
CA ASN A 139 34.17 -23.64 -64.20
C ASN A 139 35.69 -23.43 -64.33
N HIS A 140 36.46 -24.47 -64.64
CA HIS A 140 37.86 -24.36 -65.01
C HIS A 140 38.04 -23.85 -66.44
N THR A 141 39.22 -23.27 -66.66
CA THR A 141 39.62 -22.71 -67.96
C THR A 141 40.63 -23.60 -68.67
N ILE A 142 40.59 -23.58 -69.99
CA ILE A 142 41.63 -24.12 -70.86
C ILE A 142 42.23 -22.94 -71.62
N SER A 143 43.54 -22.78 -71.54
CA SER A 143 44.25 -21.65 -72.12
C SER A 143 45.35 -22.06 -73.08
N GLY A 144 45.61 -21.20 -74.07
CA GLY A 144 46.69 -21.39 -75.03
C GLY A 144 46.41 -22.43 -76.11
N LEU A 145 45.15 -22.71 -76.45
CA LEU A 145 44.85 -23.55 -77.61
C LEU A 145 45.20 -22.78 -78.88
N TYR A 146 46.03 -23.37 -79.74
CA TYR A 146 46.42 -22.78 -81.01
C TYR A 146 46.08 -23.75 -82.15
N PHE A 147 45.26 -23.31 -83.09
CA PHE A 147 44.93 -24.04 -84.31
C PHE A 147 44.95 -23.09 -85.50
N ASN A 148 45.70 -23.43 -86.56
CA ASN A 148 45.76 -22.61 -87.76
C ASN A 148 45.75 -23.45 -89.05
N ASN A 149 44.56 -23.71 -89.58
CA ASN A 149 44.38 -24.35 -90.86
C ASN A 149 43.22 -23.72 -91.64
N SER A 150 43.53 -22.79 -92.54
CA SER A 150 42.54 -22.06 -93.35
C SER A 150 41.75 -22.90 -94.36
N GLU A 151 42.07 -24.19 -94.51
CA GLU A 151 41.36 -25.12 -95.40
C GLU A 151 40.44 -26.10 -94.65
N GLN A 152 40.49 -26.14 -93.31
CA GLN A 152 39.73 -27.10 -92.52
C GLN A 152 38.41 -26.53 -92.01
N ASP A 153 37.33 -27.27 -92.24
CA ASP A 153 36.02 -27.01 -91.65
C ASP A 153 35.90 -27.60 -90.24
N ASN A 154 34.91 -27.11 -89.48
CA ASN A 154 34.52 -27.64 -88.16
C ASN A 154 35.65 -27.52 -87.14
N VAL A 155 35.97 -26.27 -86.79
CA VAL A 155 37.12 -25.92 -85.98
C VAL A 155 36.65 -25.27 -84.68
N GLY A 156 37.22 -25.72 -83.56
CA GLY A 156 37.06 -25.14 -82.23
C GLY A 156 37.74 -25.98 -81.17
N PHE A 157 37.41 -25.75 -79.91
CA PHE A 157 37.77 -26.70 -78.86
C PHE A 157 37.19 -28.08 -79.19
N PHE A 158 35.90 -28.11 -79.55
CA PHE A 158 35.24 -29.20 -80.26
C PHE A 158 35.11 -28.85 -81.74
N GLY A 159 35.40 -29.80 -82.63
CA GLY A 159 35.14 -29.65 -84.05
C GLY A 159 33.67 -29.93 -84.37
N CYS A 160 33.17 -31.08 -83.93
CA CYS A 160 31.77 -31.49 -84.14
C CYS A 160 31.18 -32.17 -82.89
N THR A 161 29.92 -31.91 -82.61
CA THR A 161 29.08 -32.70 -81.68
C THR A 161 27.98 -33.44 -82.42
N ASP A 162 27.30 -34.37 -81.75
CA ASP A 162 26.12 -35.10 -82.22
C ASP A 162 25.09 -35.18 -81.06
N THR A 163 23.95 -35.82 -81.31
CA THR A 163 22.85 -36.10 -80.39
C THR A 163 23.34 -36.51 -79.00
N ASN A 164 22.81 -35.85 -77.96
CA ASN A 164 23.11 -36.01 -76.53
C ASN A 164 24.40 -35.37 -76.02
N ALA A 165 25.24 -34.79 -76.89
CA ALA A 165 26.43 -34.08 -76.44
C ALA A 165 26.09 -32.96 -75.47
N LYS A 166 26.87 -32.84 -74.39
CA LYS A 166 26.77 -31.75 -73.42
C LYS A 166 28.14 -31.17 -73.16
N ILE A 167 28.40 -29.96 -73.64
CA ILE A 167 29.60 -29.20 -73.31
C ILE A 167 29.18 -28.14 -72.31
N LYS A 168 29.70 -28.17 -71.08
CA LYS A 168 29.28 -27.23 -70.05
C LYS A 168 30.41 -26.68 -69.19
N ASN A 169 30.20 -25.48 -68.66
CA ASN A 169 31.01 -24.85 -67.62
C ASN A 169 32.52 -24.76 -67.93
N VAL A 170 32.91 -24.55 -69.20
CA VAL A 170 34.32 -24.45 -69.60
C VAL A 170 34.62 -23.09 -70.25
N GLY A 171 35.70 -22.46 -69.81
CA GLY A 171 36.23 -21.24 -70.42
C GLY A 171 37.44 -21.55 -71.32
N VAL A 172 37.34 -21.29 -72.63
CA VAL A 172 38.47 -21.37 -73.55
C VAL A 172 39.09 -19.98 -73.69
N VAL A 173 40.16 -19.73 -72.96
CA VAL A 173 40.73 -18.38 -72.82
C VAL A 173 42.07 -18.28 -73.52
N ASN A 174 42.50 -17.07 -73.89
CA ASN A 174 43.83 -16.82 -74.49
C ASN A 174 44.19 -17.89 -75.56
N SER A 175 43.35 -18.04 -76.57
CA SER A 175 43.44 -19.12 -77.57
C SER A 175 43.20 -18.55 -78.96
N TYR A 176 43.67 -19.24 -80.00
CA TYR A 176 43.57 -18.83 -81.39
C TYR A 176 43.06 -19.97 -82.26
N PHE A 177 41.96 -19.72 -82.98
CA PHE A 177 41.37 -20.68 -83.91
C PHE A 177 41.24 -20.06 -85.30
N GLN A 178 41.93 -20.64 -86.28
CA GLN A 178 41.76 -20.29 -87.69
C GLN A 178 41.35 -21.50 -88.53
N GLY A 179 40.17 -21.41 -89.15
CA GLY A 179 39.57 -22.46 -90.00
C GLY A 179 39.03 -21.92 -91.35
N TYR A 180 38.38 -22.80 -92.13
CA TYR A 180 37.59 -22.41 -93.31
C TYR A 180 36.15 -22.08 -92.90
N SER A 181 35.24 -23.05 -92.81
CA SER A 181 33.82 -22.89 -92.40
C SER A 181 33.51 -23.63 -91.09
N SER A 182 32.41 -23.28 -90.43
CA SER A 182 32.00 -23.82 -89.12
C SER A 182 33.12 -23.67 -88.08
N VAL A 183 33.52 -22.42 -87.85
CA VAL A 183 34.59 -22.07 -86.90
C VAL A 183 33.97 -21.42 -85.65
N GLY A 184 34.22 -21.99 -84.48
CA GLY A 184 33.84 -21.46 -83.17
C GLY A 184 34.96 -21.64 -82.15
N GLY A 185 35.01 -20.83 -81.11
CA GLY A 185 35.99 -20.99 -80.02
C GLY A 185 35.69 -22.18 -79.13
N ILE A 186 34.40 -22.50 -78.92
CA ILE A 186 33.96 -23.69 -78.18
C ILE A 186 33.66 -24.85 -79.12
N CYS A 187 32.82 -24.62 -80.14
CA CYS A 187 32.40 -25.67 -81.06
C CYS A 187 32.38 -25.18 -82.51
N GLY A 188 32.91 -25.98 -83.45
CA GLY A 188 32.77 -25.68 -84.88
C GLY A 188 31.33 -25.89 -85.36
N TRP A 189 30.83 -27.12 -85.23
CA TRP A 189 29.48 -27.53 -85.60
C TRP A 189 28.79 -28.29 -84.46
N ASN A 190 27.76 -27.66 -83.88
CA ASN A 190 26.89 -28.27 -82.89
C ASN A 190 25.67 -28.93 -83.55
N ASP A 191 25.73 -30.23 -83.83
CA ASP A 191 24.58 -31.01 -84.35
C ASP A 191 23.82 -31.64 -83.18
N SER A 192 22.63 -31.13 -82.87
CA SER A 192 21.70 -31.66 -81.87
C SER A 192 22.27 -31.78 -80.43
N GLY A 193 23.40 -31.11 -80.15
CA GLY A 193 24.06 -31.06 -78.84
C GLY A 193 23.71 -29.82 -78.02
N THR A 194 24.13 -29.80 -76.76
CA THR A 194 23.91 -28.69 -75.81
C THR A 194 25.24 -28.09 -75.37
N ILE A 195 25.38 -26.78 -75.55
CA ILE A 195 26.51 -25.97 -75.06
C ILE A 195 25.97 -25.03 -74.00
N THR A 196 26.44 -25.13 -72.75
CA THR A 196 25.87 -24.35 -71.63
C THR A 196 26.92 -23.81 -70.67
N GLY A 197 26.86 -22.54 -70.25
CA GLY A 197 27.82 -22.00 -69.28
C GLY A 197 29.26 -21.92 -69.83
N CYS A 198 29.42 -21.89 -71.16
CA CYS A 198 30.73 -21.94 -71.81
C CYS A 198 31.11 -20.58 -72.39
N TYR A 199 32.40 -20.27 -72.43
CA TYR A 199 32.83 -18.99 -72.96
C TYR A 199 34.19 -19.01 -73.62
N THR A 200 34.41 -18.07 -74.53
CA THR A 200 35.73 -17.84 -75.12
C THR A 200 36.21 -16.41 -74.90
N THR A 201 37.51 -16.26 -74.65
CA THR A 201 38.20 -14.96 -74.75
C THR A 201 39.24 -14.95 -75.87
N GLY A 202 39.38 -16.07 -76.58
CA GLY A 202 40.31 -16.24 -77.69
C GLY A 202 39.82 -15.62 -79.01
N THR A 203 40.75 -15.38 -79.92
CA THR A 203 40.47 -14.82 -81.25
C THR A 203 40.07 -15.95 -82.20
N VAL A 204 38.95 -15.76 -82.91
CA VAL A 204 38.43 -16.73 -83.90
C VAL A 204 38.46 -16.10 -85.29
N THR A 205 39.10 -16.80 -86.24
CA THR A 205 39.27 -16.33 -87.63
C THR A 205 38.78 -17.39 -88.62
N GLY A 206 38.09 -16.97 -89.68
CA GLY A 206 37.70 -17.92 -90.73
C GLY A 206 37.36 -17.27 -92.07
N ALA A 207 37.50 -18.04 -93.15
CA ALA A 207 37.31 -17.56 -94.51
C ALA A 207 36.04 -18.07 -95.22
N GLY A 208 35.40 -19.11 -94.67
CA GLY A 208 34.25 -19.84 -95.19
C GLY A 208 32.90 -19.25 -94.78
N GLU A 209 31.85 -20.06 -94.66
CA GLU A 209 30.49 -19.52 -94.52
C GLU A 209 30.13 -19.10 -93.10
N THR A 210 30.48 -19.88 -92.08
CA THR A 210 29.98 -19.74 -90.70
C THR A 210 31.12 -19.57 -89.69
N ILE A 211 31.21 -18.39 -89.06
CA ILE A 211 32.28 -18.05 -88.10
C ILE A 211 31.66 -17.40 -86.86
N SER A 212 32.10 -17.81 -85.67
CA SER A 212 31.70 -17.14 -84.43
C SER A 212 32.66 -17.33 -83.26
N GLY A 213 32.40 -16.63 -82.15
CA GLY A 213 33.12 -16.80 -80.90
C GLY A 213 32.75 -18.10 -80.18
N VAL A 214 31.47 -18.46 -80.04
CA VAL A 214 31.09 -19.68 -79.29
C VAL A 214 30.92 -20.88 -80.24
N CYS A 215 29.97 -20.81 -81.18
CA CYS A 215 29.62 -21.92 -82.05
C CYS A 215 29.41 -21.53 -83.53
N GLY A 216 30.25 -22.04 -84.44
CA GLY A 216 30.20 -21.69 -85.86
C GLY A 216 28.83 -21.97 -86.50
N LEU A 217 28.40 -23.23 -86.45
CA LEU A 217 27.09 -23.70 -86.91
C LEU A 217 26.34 -24.39 -85.76
N ASN A 218 25.13 -23.92 -85.42
CA ASN A 218 24.23 -24.57 -84.48
C ASN A 218 23.08 -25.23 -85.22
N ASP A 219 23.13 -26.54 -85.42
CA ASP A 219 22.16 -27.33 -86.18
C ASP A 219 21.26 -28.13 -85.23
N HIS A 220 20.01 -27.69 -85.02
CA HIS A 220 19.07 -28.24 -84.03
C HIS A 220 19.59 -28.35 -82.58
N GLY A 221 20.76 -27.78 -82.29
CA GLY A 221 21.39 -27.77 -80.98
C GLY A 221 20.95 -26.58 -80.10
N THR A 222 21.38 -26.59 -78.84
CA THR A 222 21.13 -25.54 -77.85
C THR A 222 22.43 -24.85 -77.44
N ILE A 223 22.44 -23.52 -77.50
CA ILE A 223 23.47 -22.67 -76.93
C ILE A 223 22.81 -21.82 -75.85
N LYS A 224 23.25 -21.99 -74.60
CA LYS A 224 22.62 -21.35 -73.45
C LYS A 224 23.65 -20.82 -72.46
N ASP A 225 23.43 -19.66 -71.83
CA ASP A 225 24.31 -19.16 -70.76
C ASP A 225 25.79 -19.08 -71.21
N CYS A 226 26.03 -18.73 -72.48
CA CYS A 226 27.35 -18.71 -73.09
C CYS A 226 27.76 -17.29 -73.47
N TYR A 227 29.06 -17.03 -73.51
CA TYR A 227 29.54 -15.71 -73.93
C TYR A 227 30.87 -15.72 -74.69
N THR A 228 31.11 -14.65 -75.43
CA THR A 228 32.42 -14.37 -76.01
C THR A 228 32.89 -12.96 -75.64
N THR A 229 34.17 -12.83 -75.35
CA THR A 229 34.85 -11.53 -75.22
C THR A 229 35.93 -11.35 -76.28
N GLY A 230 36.33 -12.42 -76.97
CA GLY A 230 37.34 -12.39 -78.02
C GLY A 230 36.81 -11.88 -79.36
N ASP A 231 37.73 -11.40 -80.20
CA ASP A 231 37.40 -10.87 -81.53
C ASP A 231 37.10 -12.00 -82.53
N VAL A 232 36.05 -11.79 -83.33
CA VAL A 232 35.60 -12.70 -84.38
C VAL A 232 35.86 -12.05 -85.74
N ASN A 233 36.87 -12.56 -86.45
CA ASN A 233 37.36 -12.01 -87.70
C ASN A 233 37.08 -12.95 -88.87
N GLY A 234 35.93 -12.78 -89.52
CA GLY A 234 35.55 -13.54 -90.71
C GLY A 234 35.72 -12.75 -92.00
N THR A 235 36.13 -13.39 -93.10
CA THR A 235 35.77 -12.91 -94.45
C THR A 235 34.46 -13.56 -94.96
N GLY A 236 33.86 -14.40 -94.12
CA GLY A 236 32.70 -15.21 -94.43
C GLY A 236 31.36 -14.49 -94.56
N VAL A 237 30.32 -15.28 -94.84
CA VAL A 237 28.96 -14.79 -95.13
C VAL A 237 28.14 -14.62 -93.85
N TYR A 238 28.26 -15.53 -92.89
CA TYR A 238 27.50 -15.60 -91.64
C TYR A 238 28.46 -15.50 -90.45
N VAL A 239 28.60 -14.29 -89.89
CA VAL A 239 29.50 -14.04 -88.76
C VAL A 239 28.71 -13.59 -87.54
N GLY A 240 28.85 -14.30 -86.43
CA GLY A 240 28.20 -13.96 -85.16
C GLY A 240 29.18 -13.86 -84.02
N GLY A 241 28.93 -13.04 -83.00
CA GLY A 241 29.73 -13.12 -81.77
C GLY A 241 29.52 -14.45 -81.05
N VAL A 242 28.27 -14.85 -80.82
CA VAL A 242 27.95 -16.13 -80.16
C VAL A 242 27.80 -17.26 -81.18
N CYS A 243 26.99 -17.06 -82.22
CA CYS A 243 26.65 -18.11 -83.19
C CYS A 243 26.75 -17.62 -84.64
N GLY A 244 27.41 -18.36 -85.54
CA GLY A 244 27.52 -17.95 -86.95
C GLY A 244 26.21 -18.13 -87.70
N LEU A 245 25.77 -19.38 -87.85
CA LEU A 245 24.47 -19.78 -88.41
C LEU A 245 23.68 -20.59 -87.37
N ASN A 246 22.44 -20.22 -87.12
CA ASN A 246 21.56 -20.86 -86.15
C ASN A 246 20.32 -21.51 -86.80
N TRP A 247 20.21 -22.83 -86.64
CA TRP A 247 19.05 -23.70 -86.89
C TRP A 247 18.54 -24.36 -85.59
N GLY A 248 19.03 -23.93 -84.44
CA GLY A 248 18.61 -24.40 -83.11
C GLY A 248 18.28 -23.22 -82.18
N THR A 249 18.57 -23.32 -80.89
CA THR A 249 18.27 -22.26 -79.91
C THR A 249 19.53 -21.56 -79.42
N VAL A 250 19.47 -20.23 -79.31
CA VAL A 250 20.49 -19.40 -78.66
C VAL A 250 19.82 -18.55 -77.59
N THR A 251 20.11 -18.80 -76.31
CA THR A 251 19.36 -18.18 -75.19
C THR A 251 20.27 -17.72 -74.06
N CYS A 252 19.96 -16.60 -73.41
CA CYS A 252 20.71 -16.11 -72.24
C CYS A 252 22.23 -15.96 -72.53
N CYS A 253 22.62 -15.47 -73.70
CA CYS A 253 24.02 -15.37 -74.12
C CYS A 253 24.47 -13.92 -74.31
N TYR A 254 25.78 -13.65 -74.26
CA TYR A 254 26.26 -12.32 -74.63
C TYR A 254 27.57 -12.28 -75.41
N SER A 255 27.84 -11.16 -76.07
CA SER A 255 29.10 -10.90 -76.76
C SER A 255 29.64 -9.50 -76.44
N THR A 256 30.92 -9.39 -76.10
CA THR A 256 31.58 -8.08 -75.89
C THR A 256 32.74 -7.84 -76.86
N GLY A 257 33.16 -8.84 -77.61
CA GLY A 257 34.20 -8.72 -78.64
C GLY A 257 33.66 -8.13 -79.94
N THR A 258 34.56 -7.81 -80.88
CA THR A 258 34.16 -7.33 -82.20
C THR A 258 33.78 -8.48 -83.14
N ALA A 259 32.90 -8.22 -84.11
CA ALA A 259 32.55 -9.17 -85.17
C ALA A 259 32.72 -8.50 -86.54
N SER A 260 33.52 -9.11 -87.43
CA SER A 260 33.79 -8.61 -88.78
C SER A 260 33.50 -9.69 -89.82
N GLY A 261 32.84 -9.31 -90.92
CA GLY A 261 32.37 -10.24 -91.96
C GLY A 261 31.91 -9.53 -93.24
N SER A 262 31.56 -10.30 -94.28
CA SER A 262 31.30 -9.75 -95.62
C SER A 262 29.82 -9.46 -95.95
N LYS A 263 28.86 -10.11 -95.26
CA LYS A 263 27.43 -9.97 -95.60
C LYS A 263 26.48 -9.93 -94.38
N TYR A 264 26.29 -11.04 -93.68
CA TYR A 264 25.39 -11.14 -92.53
C TYR A 264 26.24 -11.24 -91.26
N VAL A 265 26.44 -10.08 -90.64
CA VAL A 265 27.27 -9.94 -89.43
C VAL A 265 26.36 -9.52 -88.29
N GLY A 266 26.35 -10.29 -87.22
CA GLY A 266 25.60 -9.97 -86.01
C GLY A 266 26.48 -10.06 -84.75
N ALA A 267 26.21 -9.20 -83.79
CA ALA A 267 26.92 -9.22 -82.51
C ALA A 267 26.68 -10.50 -81.71
N VAL A 268 25.47 -11.07 -81.82
CA VAL A 268 25.08 -12.33 -81.18
C VAL A 268 25.03 -13.43 -82.22
N CYS A 269 24.25 -13.25 -83.30
CA CYS A 269 24.05 -14.29 -84.33
C CYS A 269 24.25 -13.75 -85.75
N GLY A 270 25.00 -14.45 -86.61
CA GLY A 270 25.16 -14.03 -88.01
C GLY A 270 23.88 -14.19 -88.83
N TYR A 271 23.33 -15.40 -88.87
CA TYR A 271 22.12 -15.74 -89.61
C TYR A 271 21.24 -16.71 -88.81
N ASN A 272 19.97 -16.39 -88.62
CA ASN A 272 19.00 -17.22 -87.89
C ASN A 272 17.91 -17.74 -88.84
N ILE A 273 17.65 -19.06 -88.87
CA ILE A 273 16.60 -19.66 -89.73
C ILE A 273 15.53 -20.32 -88.89
N ASN A 274 14.30 -19.76 -88.93
CA ASN A 274 13.07 -20.32 -88.34
C ASN A 274 13.18 -20.86 -86.90
N ASN A 275 14.14 -20.37 -86.10
CA ASN A 275 14.37 -20.80 -84.71
C ASN A 275 14.65 -19.59 -83.79
N THR A 276 14.99 -19.84 -82.52
CA THR A 276 14.98 -18.84 -81.44
C THR A 276 16.37 -18.26 -81.16
N VAL A 277 16.44 -16.93 -81.11
CA VAL A 277 17.49 -16.17 -80.39
C VAL A 277 16.77 -15.31 -79.35
N GLU A 278 17.02 -15.56 -78.07
CA GLU A 278 16.24 -14.94 -76.98
C GLU A 278 17.14 -14.51 -75.81
N ASN A 279 16.81 -13.38 -75.18
CA ASN A 279 17.47 -12.89 -73.97
C ASN A 279 19.01 -12.80 -74.14
N CYS A 280 19.45 -12.16 -75.23
CA CYS A 280 20.86 -12.13 -75.61
C CYS A 280 21.36 -10.70 -75.79
N TYR A 281 22.53 -10.38 -75.24
CA TYR A 281 23.02 -9.00 -75.20
C TYR A 281 24.38 -8.84 -75.87
N TYR A 282 24.67 -7.64 -76.35
CA TYR A 282 26.01 -7.33 -76.82
C TYR A 282 26.47 -5.93 -76.41
N ASN A 283 27.78 -5.74 -76.28
CA ASN A 283 28.35 -4.45 -75.93
C ASN A 283 28.34 -3.51 -77.15
N ASN A 284 27.33 -2.65 -77.23
CA ASN A 284 27.17 -1.71 -78.34
C ASN A 284 28.15 -0.53 -78.30
N SER A 285 28.91 -0.38 -77.20
CA SER A 285 30.03 0.56 -77.11
C SER A 285 31.28 0.04 -77.82
N VAL A 286 31.37 -1.28 -78.02
CA VAL A 286 32.48 -1.95 -78.72
C VAL A 286 32.09 -2.30 -80.17
N TYR A 287 30.89 -2.86 -80.37
CA TYR A 287 30.39 -3.23 -81.69
C TYR A 287 29.14 -2.42 -82.07
N ASN A 288 29.24 -1.65 -83.16
CA ASN A 288 28.16 -0.80 -83.65
C ASN A 288 27.52 -1.40 -84.91
N GLY A 289 26.75 -2.47 -84.74
CA GLY A 289 26.04 -3.18 -85.81
C GLY A 289 24.76 -3.86 -85.31
N TYR A 290 24.22 -4.80 -86.09
CA TYR A 290 23.00 -5.51 -85.70
C TYR A 290 23.28 -6.62 -84.69
N ALA A 291 22.32 -6.91 -83.80
CA ALA A 291 22.44 -8.06 -82.89
C ALA A 291 22.40 -9.39 -83.67
N VAL A 292 21.50 -9.46 -84.66
CA VAL A 292 21.38 -10.56 -85.61
C VAL A 292 21.56 -10.03 -87.03
N GLY A 293 22.51 -10.59 -87.78
CA GLY A 293 22.86 -10.11 -89.13
C GLY A 293 21.74 -10.32 -90.15
N PHE A 294 20.99 -11.41 -90.04
CA PHE A 294 19.74 -11.64 -90.76
C PHE A 294 18.88 -12.70 -90.06
N ASN A 295 17.56 -12.48 -90.05
CA ASN A 295 16.59 -13.40 -89.48
C ASN A 295 15.60 -13.86 -90.55
N ASP A 296 15.58 -15.16 -90.83
CA ASP A 296 14.72 -15.83 -91.80
C ASP A 296 13.57 -16.54 -91.07
N GLY A 297 12.59 -15.76 -90.58
CA GLY A 297 11.35 -16.28 -90.00
C GLY A 297 11.43 -16.82 -88.56
N GLY A 298 12.58 -16.70 -87.87
CA GLY A 298 12.76 -17.13 -86.47
C GLY A 298 12.34 -16.11 -85.41
N LEU A 299 12.24 -16.54 -84.15
CA LEU A 299 11.93 -15.70 -82.99
C LEU A 299 13.17 -14.93 -82.55
N ILE A 300 13.05 -13.61 -82.43
CA ILE A 300 14.05 -12.71 -81.86
C ILE A 300 13.38 -11.90 -80.75
N GLU A 301 13.68 -12.21 -79.49
CA GLU A 301 13.06 -11.60 -78.31
C GLU A 301 14.13 -11.21 -77.30
N ASP A 302 14.10 -9.99 -76.78
CA ASP A 302 15.11 -9.47 -75.84
C ASP A 302 16.56 -9.62 -76.34
N VAL A 303 16.77 -9.37 -77.64
CA VAL A 303 18.09 -9.40 -78.27
C VAL A 303 18.55 -7.97 -78.62
N GLU A 304 19.34 -7.35 -77.76
CA GLU A 304 19.68 -5.93 -77.90
C GLU A 304 21.08 -5.53 -77.44
N GLY A 305 21.50 -4.33 -77.86
CA GLY A 305 22.80 -3.76 -77.53
C GLY A 305 22.74 -2.95 -76.23
N LYS A 306 23.65 -3.22 -75.32
CA LYS A 306 23.79 -2.53 -74.03
C LYS A 306 25.13 -1.81 -73.96
N SER A 307 25.15 -0.65 -73.31
CA SER A 307 26.39 0.11 -73.17
C SER A 307 27.35 -0.56 -72.18
N SER A 308 28.63 -0.18 -72.22
CA SER A 308 29.60 -0.70 -71.25
C SER A 308 29.21 -0.39 -69.80
N GLU A 309 28.52 0.72 -69.55
CA GLU A 309 27.99 1.07 -68.23
C GLU A 309 26.83 0.17 -67.80
N ALA A 310 25.94 -0.21 -68.72
CA ALA A 310 24.85 -1.14 -68.43
C ALA A 310 25.36 -2.56 -68.14
N PHE A 311 26.44 -2.97 -68.82
CA PHE A 311 27.13 -4.22 -68.48
C PHE A 311 27.76 -4.18 -67.08
N ALA A 312 28.32 -3.03 -66.67
CA ALA A 312 28.95 -2.87 -65.36
C ALA A 312 27.97 -2.63 -64.20
N SER A 313 26.72 -2.22 -64.47
CA SER A 313 25.76 -1.81 -63.44
C SER A 313 25.00 -2.97 -62.77
N GLY A 314 25.10 -4.19 -63.30
CA GLY A 314 24.28 -5.33 -62.89
C GLY A 314 22.98 -5.49 -63.70
N GLU A 315 22.63 -4.51 -64.55
CA GLU A 315 21.44 -4.58 -65.41
C GLU A 315 21.48 -5.81 -66.32
N VAL A 316 22.58 -6.01 -67.07
CA VAL A 316 22.68 -7.13 -68.01
C VAL A 316 22.71 -8.47 -67.28
N CYS A 317 23.32 -8.56 -66.10
CA CYS A 317 23.29 -9.76 -65.27
C CYS A 317 21.86 -10.13 -64.85
N TYR A 318 21.08 -9.15 -64.40
CA TYR A 318 19.67 -9.34 -64.02
C TYR A 318 18.80 -9.76 -65.21
N LEU A 319 19.00 -9.12 -66.36
CA LEU A 319 18.29 -9.44 -67.60
C LEU A 319 18.59 -10.87 -68.08
N LEU A 320 19.86 -11.28 -68.12
CA LEU A 320 20.28 -12.63 -68.51
C LEU A 320 19.65 -13.73 -67.63
N ASN A 321 19.34 -13.44 -66.37
CA ASN A 321 18.60 -14.32 -65.46
C ASN A 321 17.06 -14.27 -65.67
N GLY A 322 16.57 -13.67 -66.74
CA GLY A 322 15.14 -13.56 -67.04
C GLY A 322 14.44 -12.46 -66.26
N SER A 323 15.16 -11.39 -65.91
CA SER A 323 14.65 -10.28 -65.09
C SER A 323 14.11 -10.74 -63.72
N THR A 324 14.83 -11.65 -63.05
CA THR A 324 14.52 -12.10 -61.69
C THR A 324 15.80 -12.33 -60.89
N SER A 325 15.72 -12.12 -59.58
CA SER A 325 16.76 -12.46 -58.60
C SER A 325 16.38 -13.68 -57.75
N GLU A 326 15.22 -14.28 -58.01
CA GLU A 326 14.69 -15.44 -57.30
C GLU A 326 15.07 -16.75 -58.03
N GLY A 327 15.39 -17.80 -57.27
CA GLY A 327 15.83 -19.10 -57.80
C GLY A 327 17.34 -19.32 -57.69
N GLU A 328 17.87 -20.22 -58.52
CA GLU A 328 19.31 -20.48 -58.69
C GLU A 328 19.77 -19.75 -59.98
N PRO A 329 20.20 -18.47 -59.90
CA PRO A 329 20.58 -17.70 -61.09
C PRO A 329 21.82 -18.29 -61.75
N ALA A 330 21.83 -18.36 -63.08
CA ALA A 330 22.98 -18.84 -63.84
C ALA A 330 24.09 -17.77 -63.97
N TRP A 331 23.68 -16.50 -64.00
CA TRP A 331 24.58 -15.36 -64.13
C TRP A 331 24.74 -14.62 -62.80
N GLY A 332 25.99 -14.32 -62.45
CA GLY A 332 26.34 -13.49 -61.30
C GLY A 332 27.28 -12.34 -61.67
N GLN A 333 27.27 -11.29 -60.86
CA GLN A 333 28.13 -10.12 -61.05
C GLN A 333 28.34 -9.35 -59.75
N ILE A 334 29.60 -9.12 -59.37
CA ILE A 334 29.96 -8.19 -58.30
C ILE A 334 29.97 -6.76 -58.89
N ILE A 335 29.10 -5.86 -58.44
CA ILE A 335 28.92 -4.52 -59.05
C ILE A 335 29.50 -3.36 -58.22
N ALA A 336 29.99 -3.62 -57.00
CA ALA A 336 30.57 -2.60 -56.13
C ALA A 336 31.80 -3.09 -55.34
N GLY A 337 32.64 -2.15 -54.92
CA GLY A 337 33.87 -2.42 -54.15
C GLY A 337 35.09 -2.76 -55.00
N GLU A 338 36.19 -3.19 -54.34
CA GLU A 338 37.48 -3.46 -55.00
C GLU A 338 37.46 -4.65 -55.97
N LYS A 339 36.42 -5.50 -55.91
CA LYS A 339 36.24 -6.69 -56.76
C LYS A 339 35.18 -6.51 -57.86
N ALA A 340 34.75 -5.27 -58.12
CA ALA A 340 33.71 -5.01 -59.12
C ALA A 340 34.10 -5.54 -60.51
N GLN A 341 33.19 -6.29 -61.14
CA GLN A 341 33.35 -6.92 -62.44
C GLN A 341 32.67 -6.07 -63.53
N ALA A 342 33.34 -5.90 -64.66
CA ALA A 342 32.81 -5.13 -65.79
C ALA A 342 31.70 -5.85 -66.57
N TYR A 343 31.64 -7.18 -66.48
CA TYR A 343 30.71 -8.02 -67.25
C TYR A 343 30.16 -9.16 -66.37
N PRO A 344 28.94 -9.66 -66.64
CA PRO A 344 28.38 -10.84 -65.97
C PRO A 344 29.21 -12.09 -66.23
N VAL A 345 29.33 -12.96 -65.24
CA VAL A 345 30.01 -14.26 -65.33
C VAL A 345 29.12 -15.37 -64.79
N ILE A 346 29.44 -16.63 -65.10
CA ILE A 346 28.74 -17.78 -64.51
C ILE A 346 29.25 -17.95 -63.07
N SER A 347 28.43 -17.58 -62.08
CA SER A 347 28.76 -17.60 -60.65
C SER A 347 27.51 -17.39 -59.78
N ASP A 348 27.63 -17.62 -58.47
CA ASP A 348 26.55 -17.46 -57.49
C ASP A 348 26.36 -16.00 -57.00
N ASP A 349 27.13 -15.04 -57.53
CA ASP A 349 27.11 -13.63 -57.10
C ASP A 349 25.83 -12.90 -57.57
N THR A 350 24.79 -12.92 -56.74
CA THR A 350 23.45 -12.43 -57.11
C THR A 350 23.35 -10.90 -57.24
N VAL A 351 22.59 -10.44 -58.25
CA VAL A 351 22.18 -9.03 -58.42
C VAL A 351 20.68 -8.89 -58.12
N TYR A 352 20.35 -8.02 -57.17
CA TYR A 352 18.99 -7.64 -56.77
C TYR A 352 18.56 -6.33 -57.45
N TYR A 353 17.27 -6.19 -57.76
CA TYR A 353 16.70 -5.02 -58.44
C TYR A 353 15.49 -4.47 -57.67
N GLY A 354 15.49 -3.18 -57.33
CA GLY A 354 14.39 -2.55 -56.60
C GLY A 354 14.57 -1.06 -56.38
N TYR A 355 13.80 -0.47 -55.47
CA TYR A 355 13.94 0.94 -55.12
C TYR A 355 15.00 1.13 -54.04
N GLU A 356 15.75 2.23 -54.10
CA GLU A 356 16.71 2.60 -53.06
C GLU A 356 16.00 2.88 -51.71
N HIS A 357 14.83 3.53 -51.74
CA HIS A 357 13.96 3.73 -50.57
C HIS A 357 12.50 4.01 -50.99
N CYS A 358 11.58 4.04 -50.02
CA CYS A 358 10.12 4.16 -50.25
C CYS A 358 9.63 5.46 -50.93
N LYS A 359 10.52 6.43 -51.19
CA LYS A 359 10.24 7.67 -51.95
C LYS A 359 11.01 7.74 -53.28
N SER A 360 11.90 6.79 -53.58
CA SER A 360 12.69 6.80 -54.81
C SER A 360 11.81 6.61 -56.03
N THR A 361 12.07 7.38 -57.08
CA THR A 361 11.46 7.18 -58.41
C THR A 361 12.25 6.22 -59.27
N ASP A 362 13.56 6.14 -59.02
CA ASP A 362 14.50 5.38 -59.83
C ASP A 362 14.81 4.05 -59.15
N LYS A 363 14.90 3.00 -59.97
CA LYS A 363 15.27 1.66 -59.50
C LYS A 363 16.78 1.49 -59.61
N ILE A 364 17.35 0.75 -58.67
CA ILE A 364 18.78 0.46 -58.57
C ILE A 364 19.02 -1.06 -58.60
N TYR A 365 20.26 -1.43 -58.95
CA TYR A 365 20.78 -2.79 -58.84
C TYR A 365 21.76 -2.86 -57.66
N SER A 366 21.77 -3.96 -56.91
CA SER A 366 22.64 -4.15 -55.73
C SER A 366 23.02 -5.62 -55.53
N ASN A 367 24.22 -5.90 -54.99
CA ASN A 367 24.57 -7.23 -54.48
C ASN A 367 24.01 -7.52 -53.07
N SER A 368 23.24 -6.60 -52.48
CA SER A 368 22.62 -6.76 -51.16
C SER A 368 21.11 -6.69 -51.25
N LYS A 369 20.41 -7.76 -50.87
CA LYS A 369 18.93 -7.79 -50.82
C LYS A 369 18.38 -6.69 -49.92
N ASP A 370 19.05 -6.41 -48.81
CA ASP A 370 18.66 -5.36 -47.85
C ASP A 370 18.81 -3.93 -48.40
N ALA A 371 19.56 -3.74 -49.50
CA ALA A 371 19.79 -2.43 -50.09
C ALA A 371 18.74 -2.06 -51.16
N VAL A 372 17.80 -2.97 -51.46
CA VAL A 372 16.71 -2.73 -52.42
C VAL A 372 15.36 -3.08 -51.80
N HIS A 373 14.34 -2.28 -52.12
CA HIS A 373 13.00 -2.43 -51.56
C HIS A 373 11.96 -2.79 -52.64
N ASP A 374 11.12 -3.78 -52.31
CA ASP A 374 9.99 -4.24 -53.13
C ASP A 374 8.75 -3.35 -52.91
N GLU A 375 8.41 -2.53 -53.90
CA GLU A 375 7.27 -1.60 -53.90
C GLU A 375 7.21 -0.60 -52.72
N LYS A 376 6.26 0.34 -52.69
CA LYS A 376 6.18 1.45 -51.71
C LYS A 376 5.77 0.98 -50.28
N THR A 377 6.37 -0.07 -49.76
CA THR A 377 6.12 -0.57 -48.40
C THR A 377 7.08 0.08 -47.41
N HIS A 378 6.57 0.54 -46.26
CA HIS A 378 7.39 1.19 -45.23
C HIS A 378 7.93 0.15 -44.25
N GLY A 379 9.25 0.11 -44.07
CA GLY A 379 9.88 -0.59 -42.95
C GLY A 379 10.06 0.35 -41.76
N PHE A 380 9.49 0.02 -40.60
CA PHE A 380 9.53 0.86 -39.39
C PHE A 380 10.52 0.32 -38.35
N LYS A 381 11.23 1.24 -37.69
CA LYS A 381 12.06 0.99 -36.50
C LYS A 381 11.62 1.96 -35.41
N ASN A 382 11.10 1.44 -34.29
CA ASN A 382 10.45 2.23 -33.24
C ASN A 382 9.35 3.15 -33.81
N GLY A 383 8.58 2.64 -34.78
CA GLY A 383 7.56 3.35 -35.55
C GLY A 383 8.05 4.45 -36.50
N PHE A 384 9.35 4.72 -36.58
CA PHE A 384 9.91 5.63 -37.57
C PHE A 384 10.30 4.84 -38.81
N CYS A 385 9.89 5.28 -40.00
CA CYS A 385 10.31 4.58 -41.20
C CYS A 385 11.81 4.75 -41.44
N ILE A 386 12.47 3.68 -41.88
CA ILE A 386 13.91 3.66 -42.14
C ILE A 386 14.25 4.43 -43.43
N GLY A 387 13.30 4.51 -44.38
CA GLY A 387 13.50 5.13 -45.70
C GLY A 387 12.76 6.47 -45.92
N CYS A 388 11.91 6.92 -44.99
CA CYS A 388 11.34 8.27 -45.01
C CYS A 388 10.99 8.83 -43.63
N ASP A 389 10.65 10.12 -43.58
CA ASP A 389 10.16 10.82 -42.37
C ASP A 389 8.70 10.49 -42.00
N CYS A 390 8.21 9.35 -42.45
CA CYS A 390 6.85 8.88 -42.22
C CYS A 390 6.77 8.07 -40.91
N TYR A 391 5.62 8.11 -40.25
CA TYR A 391 5.37 7.49 -38.96
C TYR A 391 4.41 6.31 -39.08
N GLU A 392 4.59 5.30 -38.24
CA GLU A 392 3.65 4.18 -38.10
C GLU A 392 2.32 4.68 -37.51
N GLU A 393 1.21 4.32 -38.15
CA GLU A 393 -0.13 4.65 -37.67
C GLU A 393 -0.54 3.67 -36.55
N PRO A 394 -0.90 4.17 -35.35
CA PRO A 394 -1.34 3.32 -34.25
C PRO A 394 -2.67 2.64 -34.54
N GLU A 395 -2.88 1.45 -33.97
CA GLU A 395 -4.17 0.76 -34.04
C GLU A 395 -5.28 1.64 -33.43
N ASN A 396 -6.38 1.83 -34.17
CA ASN A 396 -7.56 2.53 -33.69
C ASN A 396 -8.66 1.54 -33.30
N ILE A 397 -8.98 1.49 -32.00
CA ILE A 397 -10.09 0.70 -31.48
C ILE A 397 -11.15 1.65 -30.92
N ASN A 398 -12.34 1.65 -31.53
CA ASN A 398 -13.49 2.44 -31.08
C ASN A 398 -13.14 3.93 -30.83
N ASN A 399 -12.48 4.59 -31.79
CA ASN A 399 -12.07 5.99 -31.71
C ASN A 399 -11.02 6.29 -30.61
N THR A 400 -10.26 5.27 -30.22
CA THR A 400 -9.11 5.39 -29.30
C THR A 400 -7.89 4.78 -29.97
N TYR A 401 -6.83 5.58 -30.14
CA TYR A 401 -5.56 5.13 -30.71
C TYR A 401 -4.68 4.48 -29.63
N LEU A 402 -4.11 3.32 -29.95
CA LEU A 402 -3.21 2.58 -29.08
C LEU A 402 -1.76 2.89 -29.45
N ILE A 403 -1.05 3.62 -28.59
CA ILE A 403 0.32 4.09 -28.84
C ILE A 403 1.29 3.19 -28.06
N GLY A 404 2.03 2.34 -28.78
CA GLY A 404 3.03 1.41 -28.24
C GLY A 404 4.47 1.76 -28.58
N ASN A 405 4.73 2.69 -29.50
CA ASN A 405 6.09 3.11 -29.85
C ASN A 405 6.23 4.62 -30.17
N ALA A 406 7.47 5.08 -30.36
CA ALA A 406 7.75 6.51 -30.55
C ALA A 406 7.20 7.07 -31.87
N GLY A 407 7.25 6.31 -32.95
CA GLY A 407 6.67 6.73 -34.23
C GLY A 407 5.16 6.90 -34.15
N GLU A 408 4.44 5.99 -33.51
CA GLU A 408 2.99 6.10 -33.28
C GLU A 408 2.62 7.35 -32.46
N LEU A 409 3.46 7.73 -31.48
CA LEU A 409 3.29 8.98 -30.73
C LEU A 409 3.45 10.22 -31.64
N TYR A 410 4.45 10.20 -32.54
CA TYR A 410 4.67 11.27 -33.52
C TYR A 410 3.54 11.34 -34.56
N TRP A 411 3.04 10.19 -35.01
CA TRP A 411 1.86 10.10 -35.85
C TRP A 411 0.65 10.74 -35.15
N PHE A 412 0.41 10.38 -33.89
CA PHE A 412 -0.72 10.92 -33.12
C PHE A 412 -0.62 12.43 -32.95
N MET A 413 0.58 12.94 -32.68
CA MET A 413 0.84 14.38 -32.60
C MET A 413 0.51 15.09 -33.91
N GLU A 414 0.98 14.58 -35.04
CA GLU A 414 0.71 15.18 -36.35
C GLU A 414 -0.79 15.11 -36.70
N TYR A 415 -1.43 13.98 -36.44
CA TYR A 415 -2.84 13.78 -36.67
C TYR A 415 -3.72 14.73 -35.85
N ALA A 416 -3.41 14.89 -34.55
CA ALA A 416 -4.13 15.80 -33.66
C ALA A 416 -3.95 17.27 -34.07
N ASN A 417 -2.73 17.66 -34.51
CA ASN A 417 -2.43 19.02 -34.93
C ASN A 417 -3.02 19.39 -36.31
N THR A 418 -3.17 18.42 -37.21
CA THR A 418 -3.63 18.68 -38.60
C THR A 418 -5.13 18.63 -38.79
N ASN A 419 -5.83 17.72 -38.11
CA ASN A 419 -7.24 17.45 -38.41
C ASN A 419 -8.24 18.25 -37.56
N ASP A 420 -7.76 19.09 -36.62
CA ASP A 420 -8.57 19.67 -35.52
C ASP A 420 -9.45 18.58 -34.85
N ALA A 421 -8.95 17.34 -34.89
CA ALA A 421 -9.58 16.18 -34.30
C ALA A 421 -9.11 16.10 -32.85
N SER A 422 -10.01 15.74 -31.94
CA SER A 422 -9.70 15.47 -30.53
C SER A 422 -9.74 13.98 -30.24
N PRO A 423 -8.87 13.17 -30.88
CA PRO A 423 -8.91 11.74 -30.73
C PRO A 423 -8.51 11.32 -29.32
N ASN A 424 -9.10 10.23 -28.84
CA ASN A 424 -8.64 9.60 -27.63
C ASN A 424 -7.38 8.78 -27.91
N ALA A 425 -6.49 8.69 -26.94
CA ALA A 425 -5.32 7.84 -27.01
C ALA A 425 -5.02 7.14 -25.69
N VAL A 426 -4.45 5.95 -25.80
CA VAL A 426 -3.97 5.14 -24.69
C VAL A 426 -2.54 4.71 -24.99
N LEU A 427 -1.61 4.92 -24.05
CA LEU A 427 -0.30 4.30 -24.15
C LEU A 427 -0.41 2.80 -23.80
N THR A 428 0.22 1.94 -24.59
CA THR A 428 0.28 0.48 -24.37
C THR A 428 1.67 0.00 -23.93
N ALA A 429 2.65 0.89 -23.94
CA ALA A 429 4.02 0.66 -23.48
C ALA A 429 4.68 1.97 -23.03
N ASP A 430 5.81 1.85 -22.33
CA ASP A 430 6.70 2.98 -22.11
C ASP A 430 7.34 3.41 -23.44
N ILE A 431 7.33 4.71 -23.72
CA ILE A 431 7.80 5.27 -24.98
C ILE A 431 9.17 5.93 -24.79
N VAL A 432 10.15 5.53 -25.60
CA VAL A 432 11.48 6.15 -25.66
C VAL A 432 11.69 6.74 -27.04
N VAL A 433 11.76 8.08 -27.12
CA VAL A 433 11.94 8.82 -28.39
C VAL A 433 13.42 8.96 -28.74
N ASN A 434 14.22 9.46 -27.79
CA ASN A 434 15.65 9.63 -27.92
C ASN A 434 16.36 8.92 -26.75
N GLU A 435 17.52 8.33 -27.03
CA GLU A 435 18.38 7.72 -26.01
C GLU A 435 19.49 8.69 -25.55
N GLY A 436 19.96 8.51 -24.31
CA GLY A 436 20.98 9.35 -23.67
C GLY A 436 20.46 10.17 -22.49
N ASP A 437 21.25 11.12 -22.00
CA ASP A 437 20.83 12.07 -20.95
C ASP A 437 20.25 13.34 -21.59
N ILE A 438 18.94 13.30 -21.87
CA ILE A 438 18.23 14.43 -22.45
C ILE A 438 17.94 15.46 -21.35
N SER A 439 17.61 15.01 -20.13
CA SER A 439 17.31 15.91 -19.01
C SER A 439 18.48 16.82 -18.61
N GLY A 440 19.72 16.35 -18.75
CA GLY A 440 20.95 17.10 -18.53
C GLY A 440 21.38 17.98 -19.71
N CYS A 441 20.56 18.05 -20.79
CA CYS A 441 20.87 18.86 -21.96
C CYS A 441 21.06 20.34 -21.61
N ASN A 442 22.09 20.96 -22.20
CA ASN A 442 22.39 22.39 -22.02
C ASN A 442 21.64 23.30 -23.02
N GLY A 443 20.64 22.76 -23.73
CA GLY A 443 19.92 23.41 -24.83
C GLY A 443 20.54 23.19 -26.21
N THR A 444 21.57 22.35 -26.33
CA THR A 444 22.12 21.93 -27.63
C THR A 444 21.64 20.53 -27.96
N LYS A 445 20.87 20.39 -29.04
CA LYS A 445 20.43 19.09 -29.56
C LYS A 445 21.63 18.25 -29.98
N ALA A 446 21.72 17.01 -29.50
CA ALA A 446 22.74 16.06 -29.97
C ALA A 446 22.42 15.54 -31.39
N ASP A 447 23.44 15.13 -32.12
CA ASP A 447 23.28 14.53 -33.45
C ASP A 447 22.41 13.26 -33.37
N GLY A 448 21.42 13.16 -34.27
CA GLY A 448 20.48 12.05 -34.32
C GLY A 448 19.25 12.17 -33.40
N TRP A 449 19.22 13.13 -32.46
CA TRP A 449 18.02 13.36 -31.66
C TRP A 449 16.89 13.97 -32.50
N ARG A 450 15.68 13.44 -32.31
CA ARG A 450 14.43 13.95 -32.87
C ARG A 450 13.87 15.05 -31.99
N GLU A 451 13.38 16.11 -32.62
CA GLU A 451 12.69 17.21 -31.93
C GLU A 451 11.24 16.85 -31.67
N TRP A 452 10.72 17.25 -30.51
CA TRP A 452 9.32 17.13 -30.16
C TRP A 452 8.56 18.41 -30.53
N LEU A 453 7.39 18.22 -31.12
CA LEU A 453 6.39 19.25 -31.40
C LEU A 453 5.24 19.08 -30.41
N PRO A 454 4.95 20.07 -29.56
CA PRO A 454 3.79 20.00 -28.67
C PRO A 454 2.49 19.74 -29.45
N ILE A 455 1.60 18.93 -28.86
CA ILE A 455 0.23 18.78 -29.38
C ILE A 455 -0.51 20.09 -29.08
N GLU A 456 -0.82 20.88 -30.11
CA GLU A 456 -1.15 22.29 -29.97
C GLU A 456 -2.45 22.52 -29.23
N MET A 457 -3.57 21.94 -29.69
CA MET A 457 -4.91 22.18 -29.14
C MET A 457 -5.67 20.87 -28.92
N TYR A 458 -5.73 20.38 -27.69
CA TYR A 458 -6.26 19.06 -27.38
C TYR A 458 -7.53 19.08 -26.52
N SER A 459 -8.60 18.43 -26.98
CA SER A 459 -9.85 18.23 -26.22
C SER A 459 -10.27 16.76 -26.11
N GLY A 460 -9.35 15.82 -26.39
CA GLY A 460 -9.59 14.38 -26.26
C GLY A 460 -9.22 13.85 -24.87
N THR A 461 -9.32 12.54 -24.67
CA THR A 461 -8.74 11.85 -23.51
C THR A 461 -7.44 11.15 -23.89
N PHE A 462 -6.32 11.58 -23.28
CA PHE A 462 -5.03 10.90 -23.36
C PHE A 462 -4.76 10.19 -22.03
N ASN A 463 -4.74 8.87 -22.04
CA ASN A 463 -4.52 8.05 -20.86
C ASN A 463 -3.21 7.27 -20.98
N GLY A 464 -2.20 7.64 -20.21
CA GLY A 464 -0.91 6.95 -20.21
C GLY A 464 -0.94 5.56 -19.58
N GLN A 465 -2.02 5.13 -18.90
CA GLN A 465 -2.08 3.85 -18.20
C GLN A 465 -0.90 3.58 -17.25
N ASN A 466 -0.33 4.65 -16.68
CA ASN A 466 0.88 4.67 -15.84
C ASN A 466 2.20 4.41 -16.59
N HIS A 467 2.17 4.36 -17.92
CA HIS A 467 3.36 4.37 -18.75
C HIS A 467 4.04 5.73 -18.77
N THR A 468 5.33 5.71 -19.13
CA THR A 468 6.18 6.87 -19.26
C THR A 468 6.45 7.23 -20.71
N ILE A 469 6.66 8.51 -20.96
CA ILE A 469 7.23 9.02 -22.22
C ILE A 469 8.57 9.67 -21.88
N SER A 470 9.61 9.26 -22.61
CA SER A 470 10.98 9.67 -22.35
C SER A 470 11.76 10.07 -23.59
N GLY A 471 12.82 10.86 -23.38
CA GLY A 471 13.69 11.34 -24.45
C GLY A 471 13.07 12.45 -25.30
N LEU A 472 12.04 13.15 -24.83
CA LEU A 472 11.48 14.29 -25.57
C LEU A 472 12.45 15.47 -25.49
N TYR A 473 12.92 15.95 -26.64
CA TYR A 473 13.73 17.17 -26.75
C TYR A 473 12.92 18.25 -27.45
N CYS A 474 12.59 19.33 -26.73
CA CYS A 474 11.82 20.46 -27.23
C CYS A 474 12.49 21.78 -26.81
N ASP A 475 13.25 22.42 -27.71
CA ASP A 475 13.72 23.80 -27.51
C ASP A 475 12.97 24.77 -28.43
N ARG A 476 12.01 25.45 -27.84
CA ARG A 476 11.11 26.43 -28.42
C ARG A 476 11.28 27.77 -27.69
N SER A 477 12.52 28.16 -27.38
CA SER A 477 12.85 29.28 -26.49
C SER A 477 12.18 30.64 -26.79
N GLN A 478 11.65 30.84 -28.01
CA GLN A 478 10.93 32.05 -28.41
C GLN A 478 9.41 31.87 -28.55
N GLU A 479 8.90 30.65 -28.37
CA GLU A 479 7.49 30.30 -28.58
C GLU A 479 6.79 30.05 -27.22
N GLN A 480 5.45 29.98 -27.26
CA GLN A 480 4.62 29.74 -26.08
C GLN A 480 3.95 28.36 -26.18
N HIS A 481 3.31 27.88 -25.11
CA HIS A 481 2.56 26.62 -25.10
C HIS A 481 3.46 25.41 -25.35
N VAL A 482 4.41 25.18 -24.44
CA VAL A 482 5.41 24.12 -24.56
C VAL A 482 5.15 23.03 -23.52
N GLY A 483 5.11 21.78 -23.99
CA GLY A 483 5.02 20.55 -23.20
C GLY A 483 4.77 19.34 -24.08
N LEU A 484 4.38 18.20 -23.50
CA LEU A 484 3.79 17.12 -24.30
C LEU A 484 2.56 17.66 -25.06
N PHE A 485 1.71 18.39 -24.34
CA PHE A 485 0.61 19.18 -24.88
C PHE A 485 0.93 20.67 -24.77
N GLY A 486 0.68 21.45 -25.81
CA GLY A 486 0.78 22.91 -25.77
C GLY A 486 -0.40 23.54 -25.04
N TYR A 487 -1.61 23.21 -25.46
CA TYR A 487 -2.85 23.77 -24.92
C TYR A 487 -3.93 22.67 -24.79
N ILE A 488 -4.47 22.50 -23.57
CA ILE A 488 -5.64 21.67 -23.31
C ILE A 488 -6.88 22.57 -23.39
N LYS A 489 -7.78 22.25 -24.33
CA LYS A 489 -9.09 22.88 -24.50
C LYS A 489 -10.09 22.32 -23.48
N ALA A 490 -11.26 22.96 -23.42
CA ALA A 490 -12.44 22.42 -22.76
C ALA A 490 -12.69 20.95 -23.18
N ASP A 491 -12.98 20.06 -22.22
CA ASP A 491 -13.15 18.60 -22.33
C ASP A 491 -11.86 17.78 -22.45
N GLY A 492 -10.70 18.42 -22.58
CA GLY A 492 -9.43 17.71 -22.63
C GLY A 492 -9.04 17.10 -21.28
N ILE A 493 -8.71 15.80 -21.30
CA ILE A 493 -8.30 15.03 -20.13
C ILE A 493 -6.94 14.39 -20.43
N ILE A 494 -5.93 14.75 -19.65
CA ILE A 494 -4.63 14.09 -19.65
C ILE A 494 -4.47 13.36 -18.33
N LYS A 495 -4.25 12.03 -18.38
CA LYS A 495 -4.13 11.26 -17.14
C LYS A 495 -3.14 10.12 -17.18
N ASN A 496 -2.62 9.76 -16.01
CA ASN A 496 -1.78 8.59 -15.76
C ASN A 496 -0.54 8.50 -16.68
N VAL A 497 0.13 9.63 -16.95
CA VAL A 497 1.34 9.66 -17.78
C VAL A 497 2.51 10.32 -17.05
N GLY A 498 3.68 9.70 -17.15
CA GLY A 498 4.93 10.22 -16.61
C GLY A 498 5.85 10.77 -17.71
N ILE A 499 6.37 11.98 -17.53
CA ILE A 499 7.35 12.59 -18.45
C ILE A 499 8.73 12.51 -17.81
N VAL A 500 9.57 11.61 -18.31
CA VAL A 500 10.87 11.28 -17.71
C VAL A 500 12.01 11.54 -18.69
N ASN A 501 13.23 11.81 -18.19
CA ASN A 501 14.43 12.05 -19.01
C ASN A 501 14.16 12.87 -20.29
N SER A 502 13.52 14.03 -20.14
CA SER A 502 13.14 14.90 -21.24
C SER A 502 13.58 16.34 -20.97
N TYR A 503 13.51 17.19 -21.99
CA TYR A 503 13.95 18.59 -21.94
C TYR A 503 12.95 19.47 -22.67
N PHE A 504 12.34 20.41 -21.94
CA PHE A 504 11.40 21.39 -22.47
C PHE A 504 11.93 22.79 -22.22
N ARG A 505 12.03 23.60 -23.27
CA ARG A 505 12.39 25.00 -23.18
C ARG A 505 11.45 25.87 -23.99
N GLY A 506 10.83 26.86 -23.36
CA GLY A 506 9.90 27.78 -24.01
C GLY A 506 10.04 29.23 -23.50
N SER A 507 9.28 30.16 -24.08
CA SER A 507 9.21 31.55 -23.58
C SER A 507 8.14 31.71 -22.50
N ARG A 508 6.90 31.26 -22.77
CA ARG A 508 5.74 31.42 -21.89
C ARG A 508 4.86 30.16 -21.90
N PHE A 509 4.19 29.86 -20.80
CA PHE A 509 3.32 28.67 -20.68
C PHE A 509 4.08 27.38 -20.98
N VAL A 510 4.98 27.02 -20.07
CA VAL A 510 5.87 25.87 -20.25
C VAL A 510 5.62 24.86 -19.13
N GLY A 511 5.30 23.63 -19.49
CA GLY A 511 5.22 22.49 -18.58
C GLY A 511 5.75 21.21 -19.22
N GLY A 512 6.08 20.20 -18.41
CA GLY A 512 6.47 18.90 -18.94
C GLY A 512 5.28 18.16 -19.56
N VAL A 513 4.12 18.23 -18.91
CA VAL A 513 2.88 17.60 -19.39
C VAL A 513 2.10 18.57 -20.28
N CYS A 514 1.90 19.81 -19.83
CA CYS A 514 1.09 20.78 -20.54
C CYS A 514 1.65 22.21 -20.46
N GLY A 515 1.59 22.98 -21.54
CA GLY A 515 1.86 24.41 -21.51
C GLY A 515 0.75 25.20 -20.82
N GLU A 516 -0.48 25.13 -21.33
CA GLU A 516 -1.67 25.77 -20.77
C GLU A 516 -2.85 24.79 -20.63
N ASN A 517 -3.43 24.72 -19.43
CA ASN A 517 -4.66 24.02 -19.14
C ASN A 517 -5.81 25.03 -19.00
N ALA A 518 -6.64 25.15 -20.05
CA ALA A 518 -7.72 26.11 -20.11
C ALA A 518 -9.09 25.44 -20.08
N SER A 519 -10.10 26.22 -19.72
CA SER A 519 -11.49 25.80 -19.62
C SER A 519 -12.42 26.88 -20.20
N HIS A 520 -13.61 26.49 -20.66
CA HIS A 520 -14.69 27.40 -21.08
C HIS A 520 -15.94 27.16 -20.22
N ILE A 521 -16.82 28.15 -20.11
CA ILE A 521 -17.99 28.15 -19.21
C ILE A 521 -18.77 26.82 -19.32
N GLY A 522 -18.74 26.02 -18.25
CA GLY A 522 -19.46 24.75 -18.12
C GLY A 522 -18.63 23.48 -18.39
N VAL A 523 -17.35 23.60 -18.76
CA VAL A 523 -16.51 22.47 -19.17
C VAL A 523 -15.05 22.65 -18.71
N ILE A 524 -14.48 21.64 -18.04
CA ILE A 524 -13.22 21.73 -17.28
C ILE A 524 -12.09 20.93 -17.96
N GLY A 525 -10.98 21.59 -18.29
CA GLY A 525 -9.72 20.91 -18.65
C GLY A 525 -9.07 20.26 -17.42
N THR A 526 -8.68 18.99 -17.54
CA THR A 526 -8.24 18.16 -16.40
C THR A 526 -6.88 17.51 -16.66
N ILE A 527 -5.96 17.67 -15.71
CA ILE A 527 -4.70 16.92 -15.64
C ILE A 527 -4.70 16.12 -14.33
N GLU A 528 -4.66 14.79 -14.44
CA GLU A 528 -4.86 13.87 -13.31
C GLU A 528 -3.76 12.80 -13.24
N ASN A 529 -3.18 12.54 -12.06
CA ASN A 529 -2.19 11.46 -11.87
C ASN A 529 -1.00 11.53 -12.85
N CYS A 530 -0.60 12.73 -13.25
CA CYS A 530 0.51 12.95 -14.17
C CYS A 530 1.74 13.46 -13.44
N TYR A 531 2.93 13.18 -13.97
CA TYR A 531 4.14 13.64 -13.33
C TYR A 531 5.26 14.01 -14.28
N ASN A 532 6.15 14.87 -13.79
CA ASN A 532 7.35 15.30 -14.50
C ASN A 532 8.60 15.00 -13.68
N GLU A 533 9.52 14.22 -14.25
CA GLU A 533 10.89 14.02 -13.73
C GLU A 533 11.95 14.64 -14.66
N SER A 534 11.50 15.48 -15.59
CA SER A 534 12.28 16.05 -16.68
C SER A 534 12.64 17.52 -16.45
N THR A 535 13.56 18.05 -17.25
CA THR A 535 13.99 19.45 -17.14
C THR A 535 13.02 20.38 -17.88
N VAL A 536 12.50 21.40 -17.19
CA VAL A 536 11.61 22.41 -17.77
C VAL A 536 12.19 23.80 -17.55
N ILE A 537 12.39 24.55 -18.64
CA ILE A 537 13.01 25.86 -18.65
C ILE A 537 12.10 26.85 -19.38
N GLY A 538 11.90 28.04 -18.83
CA GLY A 538 11.33 29.13 -19.62
C GLY A 538 11.49 30.50 -19.01
N LEU A 539 10.69 31.47 -19.46
CA LEU A 539 10.74 32.84 -18.94
C LEU A 539 9.55 33.10 -18.01
N THR A 540 8.31 32.95 -18.49
CA THR A 540 7.10 33.32 -17.75
C THR A 540 6.08 32.17 -17.67
N GLU A 541 5.46 31.95 -16.50
CA GLU A 541 4.45 30.90 -16.25
C GLU A 541 4.96 29.49 -16.55
N ILE A 542 5.84 29.03 -15.67
CA ILE A 542 6.59 27.78 -15.82
C ILE A 542 6.19 26.81 -14.71
N GLY A 543 5.72 25.63 -15.07
CA GLY A 543 5.42 24.54 -14.14
C GLY A 543 6.18 23.28 -14.52
N GLY A 544 6.40 22.35 -13.57
CA GLY A 544 6.85 21.01 -13.95
C GLY A 544 5.79 20.21 -14.67
N VAL A 545 4.53 20.36 -14.24
CA VAL A 545 3.38 19.68 -14.87
C VAL A 545 2.68 20.61 -15.85
N CYS A 546 2.29 21.80 -15.41
CA CYS A 546 1.51 22.75 -16.21
C CYS A 546 2.05 24.18 -16.10
N GLY A 547 2.30 24.86 -17.22
CA GLY A 547 2.73 26.27 -17.20
C GLY A 547 1.67 27.22 -16.64
N TYR A 548 0.45 27.13 -17.15
CA TYR A 548 -0.66 27.99 -16.76
C TYR A 548 -1.98 27.24 -16.71
N SER A 549 -2.67 27.27 -15.57
CA SER A 549 -4.00 26.65 -15.40
C SER A 549 -5.02 27.76 -15.17
N ASN A 550 -6.08 27.82 -15.98
CA ASN A 550 -7.10 28.86 -15.85
C ASN A 550 -8.56 28.38 -15.93
N ASN A 551 -9.50 29.29 -15.63
CA ASN A 551 -10.94 29.15 -15.87
C ASN A 551 -11.61 27.94 -15.18
N HIS A 552 -11.27 27.59 -13.94
CA HIS A 552 -11.78 26.39 -13.25
C HIS A 552 -11.22 25.06 -13.76
N SER A 553 -10.14 25.08 -14.56
CA SER A 553 -9.33 23.89 -14.83
C SER A 553 -8.81 23.24 -13.54
N THR A 554 -8.55 21.93 -13.60
CA THR A 554 -8.09 21.14 -12.46
C THR A 554 -6.75 20.48 -12.76
N ILE A 555 -5.83 20.56 -11.79
CA ILE A 555 -4.60 19.76 -11.72
C ILE A 555 -4.68 18.96 -10.41
N GLU A 556 -4.79 17.64 -10.53
CA GLU A 556 -5.07 16.75 -9.41
C GLU A 556 -4.09 15.57 -9.36
N ASN A 557 -3.62 15.23 -8.16
CA ASN A 557 -2.75 14.06 -7.92
C ASN A 557 -1.46 14.08 -8.77
N CYS A 558 -0.99 15.27 -9.12
CA CYS A 558 0.16 15.44 -10.00
C CYS A 558 1.43 15.81 -9.23
N TYR A 559 2.60 15.47 -9.77
CA TYR A 559 3.84 15.83 -9.09
C TYR A 559 5.01 16.16 -10.01
N ASN A 560 6.00 16.85 -9.45
CA ASN A 560 7.26 17.14 -10.11
C ASN A 560 8.46 16.68 -9.26
N LYS A 561 9.35 15.89 -9.86
CA LYS A 561 10.71 15.63 -9.35
C LYS A 561 11.81 16.21 -10.25
N GLY A 562 11.43 16.72 -11.42
CA GLY A 562 12.34 17.31 -12.40
C GLY A 562 12.86 18.69 -12.01
N SER A 563 13.86 19.17 -12.74
CA SER A 563 14.46 20.50 -12.52
C SER A 563 13.67 21.59 -13.26
N ILE A 564 13.18 22.58 -12.52
CA ILE A 564 12.40 23.71 -13.04
C ILE A 564 13.20 25.00 -12.95
N LYS A 565 13.28 25.73 -14.06
CA LYS A 565 14.02 27.00 -14.12
C LYS A 565 13.22 28.06 -14.88
N GLY A 566 12.99 29.22 -14.26
CA GLY A 566 12.30 30.32 -14.93
C GLY A 566 12.51 31.68 -14.31
N ASN A 567 11.82 32.68 -14.86
CA ASN A 567 11.97 34.07 -14.41
C ASN A 567 10.75 34.57 -13.65
N ILE A 568 9.53 34.42 -14.19
CA ILE A 568 8.29 34.99 -13.66
C ILE A 568 7.25 33.88 -13.49
N ASN A 569 6.58 33.82 -12.34
CA ASN A 569 5.55 32.82 -12.02
C ASN A 569 6.05 31.38 -12.28
N VAL A 570 6.98 30.92 -11.45
CA VAL A 570 7.61 29.61 -11.58
C VAL A 570 7.12 28.73 -10.43
N GLY A 571 6.49 27.61 -10.75
CA GLY A 571 6.08 26.59 -9.79
C GLY A 571 6.71 25.24 -10.10
N GLY A 572 6.91 24.41 -9.07
CA GLY A 572 7.32 23.02 -9.31
C GLY A 572 6.23 22.21 -10.02
N VAL A 573 4.96 22.47 -9.75
CA VAL A 573 3.82 21.80 -10.42
C VAL A 573 3.17 22.73 -11.44
N CYS A 574 2.75 23.91 -11.00
CA CYS A 574 1.99 24.86 -11.82
C CYS A 574 2.65 26.25 -11.84
N GLY A 575 2.85 26.86 -13.00
CA GLY A 575 3.39 28.22 -13.07
C GLY A 575 2.44 29.27 -12.50
N SER A 576 1.21 29.35 -13.03
CA SER A 576 0.13 30.09 -12.36
C SER A 576 -1.21 29.37 -12.41
N ALA A 577 -1.97 29.48 -11.31
CA ALA A 577 -3.34 28.99 -11.18
C ALA A 577 -4.30 30.19 -11.09
N TYR A 578 -5.10 30.41 -12.14
CA TYR A 578 -6.03 31.54 -12.23
C TYR A 578 -7.49 31.08 -12.33
N TYR A 579 -8.31 31.26 -11.28
CA TYR A 579 -9.58 30.55 -11.12
C TYR A 579 -9.47 29.01 -11.18
N ALA A 580 -8.26 28.44 -11.10
CA ALA A 580 -8.03 27.00 -11.22
C ALA A 580 -7.91 26.30 -9.86
N VAL A 581 -8.04 24.97 -9.85
CA VAL A 581 -7.83 24.13 -8.67
C VAL A 581 -6.56 23.30 -8.85
N VAL A 582 -5.61 23.49 -7.94
CA VAL A 582 -4.42 22.63 -7.81
C VAL A 582 -4.57 21.85 -6.51
N THR A 583 -4.83 20.55 -6.61
CA THR A 583 -5.17 19.71 -5.46
C THR A 583 -4.33 18.43 -5.40
N ASN A 584 -3.97 18.00 -4.19
CA ASN A 584 -3.21 16.75 -3.96
C ASN A 584 -1.90 16.69 -4.77
N CYS A 585 -1.26 17.84 -5.01
CA CYS A 585 -0.07 17.92 -5.85
C CYS A 585 1.18 18.16 -5.03
N TYR A 586 2.34 17.69 -5.50
CA TYR A 586 3.59 17.95 -4.80
C TYR A 586 4.80 18.19 -5.69
N ASN A 587 5.77 18.89 -5.12
CA ASN A 587 7.09 19.07 -5.73
C ASN A 587 8.20 18.52 -4.84
N ALA A 588 9.00 17.62 -5.41
CA ALA A 588 10.27 17.14 -4.85
C ALA A 588 11.47 17.61 -5.68
N GLY A 589 11.23 18.16 -6.87
CA GLY A 589 12.27 18.67 -7.77
C GLY A 589 12.84 20.02 -7.35
N THR A 590 13.96 20.42 -7.95
CA THR A 590 14.55 21.74 -7.69
C THR A 590 13.82 22.81 -8.51
N VAL A 591 13.42 23.91 -7.87
CA VAL A 591 12.81 25.08 -8.52
C VAL A 591 13.74 26.29 -8.39
N THR A 592 14.16 26.86 -9.53
CA THR A 592 15.11 27.97 -9.59
C THR A 592 14.55 29.20 -10.30
N GLY A 593 14.51 30.33 -9.61
CA GLY A 593 14.22 31.66 -10.17
C GLY A 593 15.50 32.43 -10.52
N THR A 594 15.67 32.92 -11.75
CA THR A 594 16.98 33.32 -12.29
C THR A 594 17.28 34.81 -12.52
N VAL A 595 16.40 35.75 -12.17
CA VAL A 595 16.57 37.18 -12.56
C VAL A 595 16.80 38.12 -11.36
N THR A 596 17.33 39.30 -11.65
CA THR A 596 17.81 40.33 -10.71
C THR A 596 16.95 41.61 -10.60
N GLU A 597 15.78 41.72 -11.24
CA GLU A 597 14.89 42.90 -11.11
C GLU A 597 13.63 42.65 -10.24
N ASP A 598 12.70 43.63 -10.16
CA ASP A 598 11.92 43.89 -8.95
C ASP A 598 10.60 43.11 -8.73
N SER A 599 10.09 42.29 -9.65
CA SER A 599 8.84 41.52 -9.42
C SER A 599 8.77 40.16 -10.10
N TYR A 600 8.93 39.08 -9.33
CA TYR A 600 8.81 37.68 -9.76
C TYR A 600 8.18 36.84 -8.65
N ASN A 601 7.51 35.74 -8.97
CA ASN A 601 6.85 34.86 -8.00
C ASN A 601 7.33 33.43 -8.20
N ILE A 602 7.96 32.84 -7.18
CA ILE A 602 8.57 31.52 -7.26
C ILE A 602 8.00 30.65 -6.14
N GLY A 603 7.32 29.57 -6.49
CA GLY A 603 6.75 28.62 -5.54
C GLY A 603 7.28 27.21 -5.73
N GLY A 604 7.36 26.42 -4.66
CA GLY A 604 7.65 25.00 -4.79
C GLY A 604 6.51 24.24 -5.50
N VAL A 605 5.25 24.61 -5.31
CA VAL A 605 4.11 24.01 -6.03
C VAL A 605 3.59 24.95 -7.11
N CYS A 606 3.20 26.16 -6.74
CA CYS A 606 2.56 27.14 -7.62
C CYS A 606 3.36 28.45 -7.66
N GLY A 607 3.68 29.00 -8.83
CA GLY A 607 4.32 30.31 -8.91
C GLY A 607 3.40 31.43 -8.41
N LYS A 608 2.20 31.52 -8.99
CA LYS A 608 1.18 32.52 -8.64
C LYS A 608 -0.21 31.89 -8.56
N ASN A 609 -0.94 32.17 -7.49
CA ASN A 609 -2.34 31.81 -7.30
C ASN A 609 -3.23 33.07 -7.31
N GLY A 610 -4.03 33.25 -8.36
CA GLY A 610 -4.93 34.40 -8.50
C GLY A 610 -6.37 33.93 -8.66
N ASP A 611 -7.26 34.25 -7.71
CA ASP A 611 -8.63 33.71 -7.67
C ASP A 611 -8.73 32.15 -7.73
N GLY A 612 -7.60 31.43 -7.62
CA GLY A 612 -7.52 29.98 -7.65
C GLY A 612 -7.46 29.35 -6.24
N THR A 613 -7.52 28.02 -6.19
CA THR A 613 -7.38 27.25 -4.95
C THR A 613 -6.21 26.28 -5.04
N VAL A 614 -5.24 26.43 -4.14
CA VAL A 614 -4.15 25.48 -3.92
C VAL A 614 -4.44 24.74 -2.62
N ILE A 615 -4.75 23.45 -2.69
CA ILE A 615 -5.21 22.67 -1.54
C ILE A 615 -4.55 21.29 -1.47
N TYR A 616 -4.26 20.78 -0.27
CA TYR A 616 -3.60 19.46 -0.09
C TYR A 616 -2.27 19.33 -0.85
N CYS A 617 -1.55 20.44 -1.01
CA CYS A 617 -0.33 20.47 -1.81
C CYS A 617 0.90 20.65 -0.93
N TYR A 618 2.03 20.07 -1.33
CA TYR A 618 3.25 20.18 -0.54
C TYR A 618 4.54 20.24 -1.36
N ASN A 619 5.59 20.74 -0.72
CA ASN A 619 6.92 20.83 -1.32
C ASN A 619 7.98 20.22 -0.40
N THR A 620 8.72 19.24 -0.93
CA THR A 620 9.95 18.70 -0.32
C THR A 620 11.21 19.13 -1.09
N GLY A 621 11.03 19.63 -2.32
CA GLY A 621 12.09 20.09 -3.19
C GLY A 621 12.73 21.40 -2.76
N LYS A 622 13.97 21.64 -3.19
CA LYS A 622 14.67 22.90 -2.94
C LYS A 622 14.10 24.01 -3.82
N VAL A 623 13.78 25.16 -3.22
CA VAL A 623 13.37 26.37 -3.96
C VAL A 623 14.42 27.45 -3.76
N THR A 624 14.94 28.01 -4.84
CA THR A 624 15.95 29.08 -4.78
C THR A 624 15.65 30.17 -5.79
N ALA A 625 15.65 31.42 -5.36
CA ALA A 625 15.52 32.55 -6.26
C ALA A 625 16.40 33.73 -5.85
N THR A 626 16.85 34.50 -6.83
CA THR A 626 17.57 35.76 -6.63
C THR A 626 16.62 36.97 -6.50
N GLY A 627 15.33 36.78 -6.81
CA GLY A 627 14.29 37.81 -6.82
C GLY A 627 13.41 37.84 -5.57
N ASN A 628 12.25 38.50 -5.71
CA ASN A 628 11.25 38.68 -4.65
C ASN A 628 10.21 37.53 -4.65
N SER A 629 9.34 37.47 -3.63
CA SER A 629 8.18 36.59 -3.50
C SER A 629 8.48 35.10 -3.74
N VAL A 630 9.12 34.48 -2.75
CA VAL A 630 9.53 33.08 -2.79
C VAL A 630 8.79 32.28 -1.73
N GLY A 631 8.02 31.28 -2.14
CA GLY A 631 7.29 30.39 -1.24
C GLY A 631 7.68 28.93 -1.41
N GLY A 632 7.61 28.14 -0.34
CA GLY A 632 7.70 26.68 -0.47
C GLY A 632 6.48 26.08 -1.14
N VAL A 633 5.28 26.64 -0.98
CA VAL A 633 4.08 26.19 -1.72
C VAL A 633 3.76 27.17 -2.84
N CYS A 634 3.57 28.45 -2.53
CA CYS A 634 3.15 29.47 -3.50
C CYS A 634 4.04 30.71 -3.48
N GLY A 635 4.46 31.23 -4.64
CA GLY A 635 5.20 32.51 -4.69
C GLY A 635 4.34 33.70 -4.27
N GLU A 636 3.19 33.89 -4.94
CA GLU A 636 2.22 34.95 -4.66
C GLU A 636 0.78 34.41 -4.61
N ASN A 637 0.01 34.81 -3.60
CA ASN A 637 -1.41 34.54 -3.46
C ASN A 637 -2.20 35.86 -3.45
N ASN A 638 -3.09 36.08 -4.42
CA ASN A 638 -3.76 37.37 -4.61
C ASN A 638 -5.20 37.27 -5.17
N TYR A 639 -5.87 38.43 -5.25
CA TYR A 639 -7.25 38.63 -5.69
C TYR A 639 -8.30 38.00 -4.74
N SER A 640 -8.60 36.72 -4.91
CA SER A 640 -9.43 35.91 -4.00
C SER A 640 -8.83 34.50 -3.84
N GLY A 641 -7.53 34.37 -4.11
CA GLY A 641 -6.81 33.10 -4.07
C GLY A 641 -6.76 32.50 -2.67
N ALA A 642 -6.82 31.17 -2.59
CA ALA A 642 -6.73 30.48 -1.32
C ALA A 642 -5.67 29.38 -1.30
N ILE A 643 -4.89 29.34 -0.22
CA ILE A 643 -3.95 28.27 0.09
C ILE A 643 -4.45 27.55 1.35
N ARG A 644 -4.79 26.26 1.23
CA ARG A 644 -5.38 25.50 2.34
C ARG A 644 -4.74 24.14 2.49
N ARG A 645 -4.51 23.66 3.72
CA ARG A 645 -4.05 22.28 3.95
C ARG A 645 -2.76 21.96 3.18
N CYS A 646 -1.84 22.93 3.13
CA CYS A 646 -0.61 22.84 2.38
C CYS A 646 0.61 22.93 3.29
N TYR A 647 1.73 22.32 2.89
CA TYR A 647 2.94 22.37 3.72
C TYR A 647 4.24 22.35 2.94
N ASN A 648 5.31 22.77 3.61
CA ASN A 648 6.65 22.76 3.06
C ASN A 648 7.64 22.06 3.99
N GLU A 649 8.43 21.15 3.44
CA GLU A 649 9.58 20.52 4.07
C GLU A 649 10.90 20.85 3.36
N GLY A 650 10.81 21.34 2.12
CA GLY A 650 11.97 21.74 1.32
C GLY A 650 12.68 22.98 1.86
N THR A 651 13.97 23.09 1.58
CA THR A 651 14.74 24.31 1.89
C THR A 651 14.39 25.43 0.92
N ILE A 652 14.07 26.61 1.45
CA ILE A 652 13.67 27.79 0.67
C ILE A 652 14.69 28.90 0.86
N SER A 653 15.22 29.42 -0.25
CA SER A 653 16.13 30.56 -0.25
C SER A 653 15.68 31.63 -1.24
N GLY A 654 15.53 32.87 -0.79
CA GLY A 654 15.12 34.00 -1.62
C GLY A 654 15.82 35.31 -1.26
N ARG A 655 15.49 36.41 -1.95
CA ARG A 655 15.96 37.75 -1.58
C ARG A 655 14.96 38.46 -0.67
N ASN A 656 13.77 38.80 -1.17
CA ASN A 656 12.73 39.47 -0.38
C ASN A 656 11.40 38.71 -0.42
N HIS A 657 10.57 38.85 0.62
CA HIS A 657 9.26 38.19 0.75
C HIS A 657 9.39 36.67 0.63
N VAL A 658 10.12 36.08 1.58
CA VAL A 658 10.44 34.65 1.57
C VAL A 658 9.62 33.97 2.66
N GLY A 659 8.75 33.04 2.29
CA GLY A 659 7.93 32.26 3.20
C GLY A 659 8.09 30.76 2.98
N GLY A 660 7.97 29.97 4.03
CA GLY A 660 7.93 28.50 3.88
C GLY A 660 6.66 28.02 3.16
N VAL A 661 5.52 28.71 3.29
CA VAL A 661 4.31 28.38 2.53
C VAL A 661 4.10 29.38 1.40
N CYS A 662 4.02 30.67 1.71
CA CYS A 662 3.75 31.72 0.72
C CYS A 662 4.77 32.86 0.77
N GLY A 663 5.29 33.30 -0.36
CA GLY A 663 6.17 34.48 -0.40
C GLY A 663 5.42 35.78 -0.09
N TYR A 664 4.38 36.04 -0.89
CA TYR A 664 3.54 37.24 -0.79
C TYR A 664 2.05 36.85 -0.77
N ASN A 665 1.31 37.28 0.25
CA ASN A 665 -0.11 36.95 0.43
C ASN A 665 -0.96 38.20 0.60
N CYS A 666 -2.02 38.32 -0.20
CA CYS A 666 -3.11 39.29 0.00
C CYS A 666 -4.42 38.65 0.49
N GLU A 667 -4.49 37.32 0.53
CA GLU A 667 -5.75 36.57 0.72
C GLU A 667 -5.62 35.49 1.81
N ILE A 668 -6.23 34.32 1.64
CA ILE A 668 -6.35 33.30 2.71
C ILE A 668 -5.20 32.29 2.67
N ILE A 669 -4.53 32.12 3.82
CA ILE A 669 -3.68 30.96 4.13
C ILE A 669 -4.28 30.27 5.38
N MET A 670 -4.68 29.01 5.25
CA MET A 670 -5.37 28.30 6.33
C MET A 670 -4.95 26.84 6.45
N ASN A 671 -4.77 26.34 7.67
CA ASN A 671 -4.37 24.94 7.91
C ASN A 671 -3.06 24.56 7.21
N CYS A 672 -2.06 25.43 7.26
CA CYS A 672 -0.79 25.22 6.58
C CYS A 672 0.37 25.16 7.58
N TYR A 673 1.45 24.46 7.21
CA TYR A 673 2.64 24.44 8.06
C TYR A 673 3.96 24.39 7.31
N ASN A 674 5.03 24.75 8.02
CA ASN A 674 6.38 24.66 7.50
C ASN A 674 7.33 23.90 8.44
N ASN A 675 8.04 22.95 7.85
CA ASN A 675 9.08 22.14 8.43
C ASN A 675 10.46 22.48 7.86
N GLY A 676 10.52 23.03 6.66
CA GLY A 676 11.77 23.31 5.94
C GLY A 676 12.50 24.55 6.45
N ALA A 677 13.82 24.57 6.30
CA ALA A 677 14.64 25.72 6.64
C ALA A 677 14.46 26.85 5.62
N ILE A 678 14.32 28.09 6.10
CA ILE A 678 14.05 29.28 5.29
C ILE A 678 15.17 30.31 5.47
N SER A 679 15.67 30.84 4.35
CA SER A 679 16.68 31.91 4.36
C SER A 679 16.36 33.02 3.36
N GLY A 680 16.58 34.28 3.76
CA GLY A 680 16.48 35.41 2.84
C GLY A 680 17.07 36.71 3.36
N ASN A 681 16.77 37.84 2.74
CA ASN A 681 17.25 39.15 3.15
C ASN A 681 16.19 39.97 3.88
N ASP A 682 15.03 40.25 3.25
CA ASP A 682 13.96 41.09 3.83
C ASP A 682 12.59 40.39 3.82
N ASN A 683 11.78 40.57 4.86
CA ASN A 683 10.46 39.96 5.03
C ASN A 683 10.53 38.43 4.91
N VAL A 684 11.22 37.78 5.85
CA VAL A 684 11.52 36.34 5.83
C VAL A 684 10.76 35.64 6.94
N SER A 685 10.11 34.52 6.63
CA SER A 685 9.40 33.72 7.63
C SER A 685 9.18 32.26 7.27
N GLY A 686 8.78 31.48 8.28
CA GLY A 686 8.40 30.09 8.12
C GLY A 686 7.08 29.88 7.39
N LEU A 687 6.13 30.82 7.42
CA LEU A 687 4.84 30.64 6.72
C LEU A 687 4.66 31.64 5.58
N CYS A 688 4.56 32.94 5.90
CA CYS A 688 4.27 33.99 4.93
C CYS A 688 5.30 35.13 4.99
N GLY A 689 6.05 35.35 3.91
CA GLY A 689 7.08 36.40 3.88
C GLY A 689 6.49 37.79 4.10
N TYR A 690 5.54 38.16 3.23
CA TYR A 690 4.77 39.41 3.30
C TYR A 690 3.27 39.12 3.25
N SER A 691 2.53 39.63 4.22
CA SER A 691 1.06 39.56 4.24
C SER A 691 0.50 40.98 4.12
N GLY A 692 -0.04 41.30 2.95
CA GLY A 692 -0.71 42.57 2.61
C GLY A 692 -2.23 42.45 2.52
N GLY A 693 -2.90 43.56 2.19
CA GLY A 693 -4.34 43.58 1.88
C GLY A 693 -5.24 43.00 2.98
N SER A 694 -6.34 42.35 2.61
CA SER A 694 -7.22 41.64 3.56
C SER A 694 -6.67 40.28 4.01
N GLY A 695 -5.38 39.99 3.79
CA GLY A 695 -4.85 38.63 3.91
C GLY A 695 -4.98 38.05 5.33
N GLU A 696 -5.62 36.89 5.43
CA GLU A 696 -5.86 36.16 6.68
C GLU A 696 -4.96 34.93 6.77
N ILE A 697 -4.34 34.72 7.93
CA ILE A 697 -3.52 33.55 8.23
C ILE A 697 -4.09 32.88 9.47
N THR A 698 -4.62 31.66 9.33
CA THR A 698 -5.35 30.98 10.41
C THR A 698 -4.99 29.50 10.53
N TYR A 699 -4.96 28.98 11.77
CA TYR A 699 -4.70 27.56 12.05
C TYR A 699 -3.40 27.05 11.41
N CYS A 700 -2.32 27.83 11.49
CA CYS A 700 -1.04 27.50 10.84
C CYS A 700 0.08 27.37 11.86
N TYR A 701 1.15 26.64 11.50
CA TYR A 701 2.33 26.62 12.35
C TYR A 701 3.66 26.59 11.59
N ASN A 702 4.74 27.02 12.27
CA ASN A 702 6.10 26.84 11.80
C ASN A 702 6.96 26.09 12.80
N LYS A 703 7.71 25.09 12.33
CA LYS A 703 8.80 24.46 13.08
C LYS A 703 10.16 24.50 12.38
N GLY A 704 10.21 24.97 11.13
CA GLY A 704 11.45 25.14 10.38
C GLY A 704 12.24 26.35 10.86
N ASP A 705 13.57 26.25 10.80
CA ASP A 705 14.45 27.37 11.13
C ASP A 705 14.31 28.52 10.13
N VAL A 706 14.30 29.76 10.63
CA VAL A 706 14.14 30.96 9.81
C VAL A 706 15.34 31.89 10.01
N SER A 707 15.98 32.29 8.92
CA SER A 707 17.15 33.20 8.94
C SER A 707 17.01 34.34 7.93
N GLY A 708 17.36 35.55 8.34
CA GLY A 708 17.40 36.70 7.43
C GLY A 708 17.96 37.97 8.09
N ASN A 709 17.99 39.07 7.34
CA ASN A 709 18.64 40.31 7.77
C ASN A 709 17.66 41.39 8.26
N ASN A 710 16.44 41.46 7.69
CA ASN A 710 15.46 42.49 8.01
C ASN A 710 14.04 41.91 8.06
N LYS A 711 13.24 42.32 9.07
CA LYS A 711 11.86 41.87 9.31
C LYS A 711 11.71 40.34 9.23
N VAL A 712 12.37 39.65 10.14
CA VAL A 712 12.37 38.18 10.22
C VAL A 712 11.40 37.73 11.33
N GLY A 713 10.43 36.91 10.99
CA GLY A 713 9.48 36.33 11.95
C GLY A 713 9.33 34.83 11.74
N SER A 714 9.04 34.07 12.79
CA SER A 714 8.89 32.61 12.65
C SER A 714 7.72 32.23 11.75
N LEU A 715 6.61 32.97 11.82
CA LEU A 715 5.42 32.69 10.99
C LEU A 715 5.22 33.76 9.91
N CYS A 716 5.38 35.05 10.24
CA CYS A 716 5.16 36.14 9.29
C CYS A 716 6.31 37.16 9.31
N GLY A 717 6.86 37.52 8.14
CA GLY A 717 7.97 38.47 8.05
C GLY A 717 7.48 39.89 8.27
N PHE A 718 6.57 40.33 7.40
CA PHE A 718 5.87 41.61 7.52
C PHE A 718 4.35 41.45 7.38
N LYS A 719 3.61 41.99 8.34
CA LYS A 719 2.15 42.02 8.36
C LYS A 719 1.66 43.46 8.24
N GLU A 720 1.04 43.79 7.12
CA GLU A 720 0.50 45.13 6.87
C GLU A 720 -0.94 45.26 7.40
N TYR A 721 -1.82 44.35 6.99
CA TYR A 721 -3.27 44.35 7.25
C TYR A 721 -3.82 42.91 7.33
N GLY A 722 -5.07 42.74 7.77
CA GLY A 722 -5.72 41.42 7.97
C GLY A 722 -5.36 40.75 9.30
N ALA A 723 -6.03 39.63 9.64
CA ALA A 723 -5.81 38.94 10.91
C ALA A 723 -4.72 37.85 10.82
N ILE A 724 -4.09 37.55 11.94
CA ILE A 724 -3.39 36.27 12.18
C ILE A 724 -3.98 35.72 13.48
N THR A 725 -4.59 34.53 13.42
CA THR A 725 -5.25 33.89 14.56
C THR A 725 -4.92 32.40 14.61
N ASP A 726 -4.92 31.81 15.81
CA ASP A 726 -4.74 30.37 16.00
C ASP A 726 -3.47 29.83 15.33
N CYS A 727 -2.40 30.63 15.37
CA CYS A 727 -1.12 30.31 14.73
C CYS A 727 -0.01 30.15 15.76
N TYR A 728 0.85 29.16 15.53
CA TYR A 728 1.84 28.71 16.50
C TYR A 728 3.24 28.61 15.87
N TYR A 729 4.28 28.71 16.69
CA TYR A 729 5.63 28.39 16.22
C TYR A 729 6.46 27.71 17.31
N LEU A 730 7.38 26.84 16.87
CA LEU A 730 8.30 26.15 17.76
C LEU A 730 9.34 27.13 18.32
N ASP A 731 9.57 27.06 19.63
CA ASP A 731 10.63 27.81 20.30
C ASP A 731 11.98 27.73 19.55
N LYS A 732 12.73 28.82 19.55
CA LYS A 732 14.07 28.99 18.90
C LYS A 732 14.11 28.98 17.38
N THR A 733 13.01 28.74 16.68
CA THR A 733 12.95 28.87 15.21
C THR A 733 13.21 30.29 14.71
N CYS A 734 12.85 31.30 15.53
CA CYS A 734 13.17 32.71 15.32
C CYS A 734 13.01 33.48 16.67
N SER A 735 13.50 34.72 16.74
CA SER A 735 13.38 35.58 17.92
C SER A 735 11.97 36.15 18.15
N ALA A 736 11.10 36.13 17.14
CA ALA A 736 9.73 36.63 17.22
C ALA A 736 8.81 35.86 16.26
N GLY A 737 7.51 35.81 16.56
CA GLY A 737 6.51 35.23 15.64
C GLY A 737 6.25 36.08 14.39
N ILE A 738 6.28 37.41 14.55
CA ILE A 738 6.13 38.41 13.48
C ILE A 738 7.38 39.30 13.45
N GLY A 739 8.00 39.47 12.29
CA GLY A 739 9.18 40.33 12.14
C GLY A 739 8.86 41.83 12.25
N SER A 740 7.74 42.27 11.66
CA SER A 740 7.20 43.63 11.79
C SER A 740 5.71 43.66 11.43
N GLY A 741 4.92 44.44 12.17
CA GLY A 741 3.46 44.51 12.00
C GLY A 741 2.70 44.09 13.25
N VAL A 742 1.40 43.83 13.12
CA VAL A 742 0.52 43.42 14.23
C VAL A 742 -0.23 42.13 13.91
N GLY A 743 -0.38 41.26 14.90
CA GLY A 743 -1.08 39.97 14.80
C GLY A 743 -0.85 39.13 16.06
N VAL A 744 -1.65 38.07 16.26
CA VAL A 744 -1.55 37.21 17.44
C VAL A 744 -0.96 35.87 17.03
N ILE A 745 0.21 35.54 17.58
CA ILE A 745 0.93 34.29 17.32
C ILE A 745 1.52 33.82 18.64
N GLU A 746 1.32 32.55 18.98
CA GLU A 746 1.81 31.98 20.22
C GLU A 746 3.06 31.10 19.98
N MET A 747 4.06 31.25 20.83
CA MET A 747 5.21 30.34 20.86
C MET A 747 4.84 29.09 21.66
N LYS A 748 5.23 27.92 21.17
CA LYS A 748 5.07 26.64 21.87
C LYS A 748 6.41 25.91 21.96
N THR A 749 6.63 25.24 23.08
CA THR A 749 7.83 24.42 23.29
C THR A 749 7.73 23.09 22.54
N ALA A 750 8.86 22.39 22.37
CA ALA A 750 8.88 21.06 21.74
C ALA A 750 7.96 20.06 22.46
N ASP A 751 7.89 20.11 23.81
CA ASP A 751 7.04 19.23 24.60
C ASP A 751 5.55 19.50 24.37
N GLN A 752 5.15 20.76 24.20
CA GLN A 752 3.76 21.12 23.87
C GLN A 752 3.37 20.70 22.45
N PHE A 753 4.29 20.75 21.50
CA PHE A 753 4.07 20.17 20.17
C PHE A 753 3.91 18.65 20.25
N ALA A 754 4.68 17.97 21.09
CA ALA A 754 4.66 16.52 21.23
C ALA A 754 3.53 15.97 22.12
N SER A 755 2.86 16.83 22.91
CA SER A 755 1.84 16.41 23.90
C SER A 755 0.45 16.20 23.30
N GLY A 756 0.19 16.70 22.08
CA GLY A 756 -1.16 16.77 21.51
C GLY A 756 -1.85 18.11 21.74
N GLU A 757 -1.30 18.99 22.57
CA GLU A 757 -1.85 20.33 22.83
C GLU A 757 -1.99 21.13 21.54
N VAL A 758 -0.90 21.26 20.77
CA VAL A 758 -0.90 22.07 19.54
C VAL A 758 -1.83 21.48 18.47
N CYS A 759 -1.92 20.15 18.38
CA CYS A 759 -2.85 19.48 17.48
C CYS A 759 -4.31 19.81 17.83
N TYR A 760 -4.67 19.69 19.11
CA TYR A 760 -6.03 19.94 19.59
C TYR A 760 -6.47 21.39 19.37
N ILE A 761 -5.61 22.37 19.67
CA ILE A 761 -5.93 23.79 19.49
C ILE A 761 -5.94 24.22 18.01
N LEU A 762 -5.12 23.60 17.16
CA LEU A 762 -5.18 23.80 15.71
C LEU A 762 -6.48 23.24 15.12
N GLN A 763 -6.94 22.07 15.60
CA GLN A 763 -8.26 21.53 15.23
C GLN A 763 -9.38 22.47 15.70
N GLY A 764 -9.27 23.02 16.92
CA GLY A 764 -10.12 24.11 17.39
C GLY A 764 -11.62 23.83 17.23
N GLN A 765 -12.34 24.75 16.60
CA GLN A 765 -13.78 24.62 16.30
C GLN A 765 -14.06 24.14 14.86
N GLN A 766 -13.03 23.64 14.15
CA GLN A 766 -13.20 23.17 12.78
C GLN A 766 -14.04 21.89 12.75
N THR A 767 -15.11 21.88 11.94
CA THR A 767 -16.06 20.77 11.85
C THR A 767 -15.51 19.55 11.11
N GLU A 768 -14.62 19.79 10.14
CA GLU A 768 -13.88 18.74 9.44
C GLU A 768 -12.61 18.40 10.21
N LYS A 769 -12.26 17.12 10.31
CA LYS A 769 -10.98 16.69 10.91
C LYS A 769 -9.84 17.10 9.97
N ILE A 770 -9.01 18.04 10.40
CA ILE A 770 -7.90 18.56 9.59
C ILE A 770 -6.56 18.23 10.22
N TRP A 771 -6.46 18.43 11.52
CA TRP A 771 -5.23 18.28 12.29
C TRP A 771 -5.26 16.99 13.09
N GLY A 772 -4.22 16.19 12.91
CA GLY A 772 -4.06 14.96 13.66
C GLY A 772 -2.64 14.71 14.17
N GLN A 773 -2.56 13.89 15.22
CA GLN A 773 -1.29 13.53 15.85
C GLN A 773 -1.40 12.23 16.64
N ILE A 774 -0.55 11.26 16.34
CA ILE A 774 -0.44 10.00 17.09
C ILE A 774 0.46 10.22 18.32
N LEU A 775 -0.09 10.05 19.53
CA LEU A 775 0.58 10.38 20.81
C LEU A 775 1.22 9.16 21.49
N THR A 776 0.87 7.94 21.07
CA THR A 776 1.30 6.69 21.70
C THR A 776 1.70 5.62 20.67
N GLY A 777 2.40 4.57 21.10
CA GLY A 777 2.82 3.46 20.23
C GLY A 777 4.06 3.73 19.39
N GLU A 778 4.37 2.80 18.46
CA GLU A 778 5.57 2.84 17.61
C GLU A 778 5.56 3.97 16.58
N ASN A 779 4.36 4.42 16.17
CA ASN A 779 4.16 5.49 15.18
C ASN A 779 3.94 6.86 15.83
N LYS A 780 4.38 7.06 17.07
CA LYS A 780 4.24 8.34 17.79
C LYS A 780 4.85 9.50 17.00
N GLN A 781 4.07 10.56 16.82
CA GLN A 781 4.45 11.77 16.10
C GLN A 781 4.79 12.91 17.08
N ALA A 782 5.92 13.57 16.83
CA ALA A 782 6.37 14.70 17.64
C ALA A 782 5.64 16.02 17.31
N TYR A 783 4.95 16.09 16.16
CA TYR A 783 4.30 17.31 15.67
C TYR A 783 2.95 16.98 15.01
N PRO A 784 1.99 17.92 15.01
CA PRO A 784 0.73 17.77 14.29
C PRO A 784 0.95 17.67 12.77
N VAL A 785 0.18 16.80 12.12
CA VAL A 785 0.17 16.62 10.67
C VAL A 785 -1.25 16.78 10.14
N LEU A 786 -1.38 16.96 8.83
CA LEU A 786 -2.69 16.97 8.18
C LEU A 786 -3.16 15.52 8.02
N SER A 787 -4.10 15.09 8.87
CA SER A 787 -4.61 13.70 8.92
C SER A 787 -5.91 13.64 9.73
N ASP A 788 -6.59 12.49 9.67
CA ASP A 788 -7.84 12.24 10.41
C ASP A 788 -7.60 11.73 11.85
N ASP A 789 -6.33 11.56 12.26
CA ASP A 789 -5.94 11.06 13.59
C ASP A 789 -6.39 12.03 14.69
N THR A 790 -7.36 11.65 15.51
CA THR A 790 -7.98 12.59 16.45
C THR A 790 -7.21 12.70 17.76
N VAL A 791 -7.04 13.92 18.26
CA VAL A 791 -6.60 14.20 19.63
C VAL A 791 -7.79 14.73 20.43
N TYR A 792 -8.10 14.06 21.53
CA TYR A 792 -9.12 14.45 22.51
C TYR A 792 -8.47 15.14 23.69
N TYR A 793 -9.22 16.01 24.36
CA TYR A 793 -8.80 16.69 25.59
C TYR A 793 -9.85 16.52 26.69
N GLY A 794 -9.50 15.86 27.78
CA GLY A 794 -10.46 15.52 28.83
C GLY A 794 -9.87 14.72 29.98
N TYR A 795 -10.75 14.20 30.83
CA TYR A 795 -10.40 13.29 31.91
C TYR A 795 -10.51 11.85 31.43
N GLU A 796 -9.51 11.05 31.77
CA GLU A 796 -9.50 9.62 31.47
C GLU A 796 -10.54 8.87 32.32
N ASN A 797 -10.65 9.19 33.62
CA ASN A 797 -11.58 8.56 34.55
C ASN A 797 -11.68 9.37 35.87
N CYS A 798 -12.37 8.82 36.88
CA CYS A 798 -12.61 9.49 38.16
C CYS A 798 -11.35 9.65 39.02
N LEU A 799 -10.24 8.99 38.69
CA LEU A 799 -8.93 9.20 39.31
C LEU A 799 -8.15 10.36 38.67
N SER A 800 -8.54 10.81 37.49
CA SER A 800 -7.82 11.87 36.78
C SER A 800 -7.79 13.15 37.63
N LYS A 801 -6.56 13.62 37.90
CA LYS A 801 -6.30 14.83 38.68
C LYS A 801 -6.38 16.09 37.83
N GLU A 802 -6.10 15.95 36.54
CA GLU A 802 -6.09 17.00 35.53
C GLU A 802 -6.53 16.43 34.18
N LYS A 803 -6.86 17.31 33.24
CA LYS A 803 -7.18 16.91 31.87
C LYS A 803 -5.90 16.58 31.12
N ILE A 804 -5.98 15.57 30.25
CA ILE A 804 -4.88 15.12 29.40
C ILE A 804 -5.29 15.16 27.93
N TYR A 805 -4.30 15.07 27.05
CA TYR A 805 -4.50 14.85 25.62
C TYR A 805 -4.32 13.36 25.31
N SER A 806 -5.21 12.79 24.49
CA SER A 806 -5.18 11.36 24.14
C SER A 806 -5.73 11.11 22.74
N ASN A 807 -5.32 10.01 22.12
CA ASN A 807 -5.98 9.50 20.90
C ASN A 807 -7.22 8.64 21.19
N ILE A 808 -7.49 8.37 22.46
CA ILE A 808 -8.71 7.70 22.93
C ILE A 808 -9.68 8.79 23.41
N GLU A 809 -10.96 8.61 23.12
CA GLU A 809 -12.01 9.53 23.57
C GLU A 809 -12.02 9.66 25.10
N LEU A 810 -12.06 10.90 25.59
CA LEU A 810 -11.98 11.24 27.01
C LEU A 810 -13.28 11.89 27.47
N ASN A 811 -13.56 11.79 28.76
CA ASN A 811 -14.70 12.48 29.35
C ASN A 811 -14.40 13.99 29.43
N THR A 812 -15.31 14.82 28.90
CA THR A 812 -15.15 16.28 28.92
C THR A 812 -15.27 16.84 30.35
N GLU A 813 -16.07 16.17 31.17
CA GLU A 813 -16.23 16.35 32.62
C GLU A 813 -15.62 15.16 33.37
N LYS A 814 -15.32 15.34 34.66
CA LYS A 814 -14.74 14.26 35.45
C LYS A 814 -15.80 13.18 35.64
N SER A 815 -15.50 11.94 35.26
CA SER A 815 -16.48 10.85 35.30
C SER A 815 -17.00 10.64 36.71
N GLU A 816 -18.28 10.29 36.82
CA GLU A 816 -18.91 9.85 38.07
C GLU A 816 -18.19 8.64 38.68
N HIS A 817 -18.43 8.40 39.97
CA HIS A 817 -17.89 7.24 40.65
C HIS A 817 -18.47 5.94 40.07
N SER A 818 -17.61 4.94 39.87
CA SER A 818 -18.02 3.63 39.35
C SER A 818 -18.59 2.79 40.49
N LEU A 819 -19.90 2.86 40.65
CA LEU A 819 -20.67 2.13 41.65
C LEU A 819 -21.24 0.85 41.03
N THR A 820 -21.15 -0.26 41.75
CA THR A 820 -21.81 -1.53 41.42
C THR A 820 -22.75 -1.93 42.54
N GLU A 821 -23.73 -2.81 42.29
CA GLU A 821 -24.65 -3.28 43.34
C GLU A 821 -23.91 -3.86 44.56
N ASP A 822 -22.79 -4.55 44.34
CA ASP A 822 -21.95 -5.14 45.40
C ASP A 822 -21.01 -4.14 46.10
N SER A 823 -20.92 -2.91 45.60
CA SER A 823 -19.95 -1.92 46.07
C SER A 823 -20.35 -1.23 47.38
N ASN A 824 -21.61 -1.43 47.84
CA ASN A 824 -22.16 -0.83 49.06
C ASN A 824 -21.97 0.69 49.12
N GLY A 825 -22.14 1.35 47.96
CA GLY A 825 -21.97 2.80 47.77
C GLY A 825 -20.52 3.30 47.72
N PHE A 826 -19.52 2.41 47.59
CA PHE A 826 -18.11 2.80 47.44
C PHE A 826 -17.63 2.64 45.99
N CYS A 827 -17.07 3.69 45.40
CA CYS A 827 -16.49 3.64 44.06
C CYS A 827 -15.43 2.54 43.95
N THR A 828 -15.62 1.60 43.02
CA THR A 828 -14.70 0.48 42.80
C THR A 828 -13.33 0.90 42.27
N LEU A 829 -13.22 2.11 41.70
CA LEU A 829 -11.97 2.64 41.13
C LEU A 829 -11.18 3.51 42.11
N CYS A 830 -11.86 4.31 42.94
CA CYS A 830 -11.20 5.34 43.75
C CYS A 830 -11.61 5.36 45.24
N GLY A 831 -12.56 4.52 45.66
CA GLY A 831 -13.07 4.47 47.03
C GLY A 831 -13.93 5.65 47.48
N GLY A 832 -14.28 6.57 46.58
CA GLY A 832 -15.22 7.67 46.85
C GLY A 832 -16.64 7.18 47.14
N TYR A 833 -17.49 8.06 47.65
CA TYR A 833 -18.78 7.70 48.23
C TYR A 833 -19.96 8.05 47.31
N GLU A 834 -20.96 7.19 47.28
CA GLU A 834 -22.27 7.48 46.72
C GLU A 834 -22.98 8.57 47.54
N GLN A 835 -23.57 9.55 46.86
CA GLN A 835 -24.35 10.58 47.51
C GLN A 835 -25.79 10.07 47.72
N PRO A 836 -26.36 10.19 48.94
CA PRO A 836 -27.74 9.80 49.20
C PRO A 836 -28.74 10.67 48.45
N ASP A 837 -29.84 10.05 48.04
CA ASP A 837 -31.00 10.75 47.50
C ASP A 837 -31.56 11.76 48.53
N ILE A 838 -32.02 12.92 48.04
CA ILE A 838 -32.63 13.96 48.86
C ILE A 838 -34.12 14.09 48.55
N ASN A 839 -34.93 14.20 49.60
CA ASN A 839 -36.32 14.64 49.44
C ASN A 839 -36.35 16.14 49.13
N GLU A 840 -36.59 16.51 47.88
CA GLU A 840 -36.61 17.91 47.42
C GLU A 840 -37.62 18.82 48.17
N TYR A 841 -38.65 18.25 48.80
CA TYR A 841 -39.67 19.01 49.53
C TYR A 841 -39.30 19.26 51.00
N THR A 842 -38.58 18.34 51.64
CA THR A 842 -38.22 18.43 53.06
C THR A 842 -36.75 18.72 53.31
N GLY A 843 -35.89 18.54 52.29
CA GLY A 843 -34.43 18.64 52.42
C GLY A 843 -33.79 17.44 53.14
N THR A 844 -34.53 16.36 53.37
CA THR A 844 -34.08 15.20 54.15
C THR A 844 -33.33 14.21 53.27
N TYR A 845 -32.15 13.76 53.71
CA TYR A 845 -31.35 12.74 53.01
C TYR A 845 -31.78 11.32 53.37
N TYR A 846 -31.88 10.45 52.36
CA TYR A 846 -32.22 9.03 52.51
C TYR A 846 -30.95 8.17 52.45
N ILE A 847 -30.59 7.55 53.57
CA ILE A 847 -29.38 6.72 53.69
C ILE A 847 -29.80 5.25 53.68
N GLY A 848 -29.51 4.56 52.58
CA GLY A 848 -29.80 3.15 52.34
C GLY A 848 -28.57 2.24 52.29
N ASN A 849 -27.35 2.79 52.13
CA ASN A 849 -26.12 2.01 52.12
C ASN A 849 -24.95 2.65 52.91
N ALA A 850 -23.82 1.93 53.01
CA ALA A 850 -22.66 2.38 53.78
C ALA A 850 -21.93 3.56 53.12
N GLY A 851 -21.81 3.60 51.80
CA GLY A 851 -21.22 4.72 51.08
C GLY A 851 -21.96 6.04 51.34
N GLU A 852 -23.29 6.02 51.26
CA GLU A 852 -24.14 7.17 51.55
C GLU A 852 -24.00 7.66 53.00
N LEU A 853 -23.85 6.74 53.95
CA LEU A 853 -23.59 7.07 55.35
C LEU A 853 -22.24 7.79 55.53
N TYR A 854 -21.20 7.33 54.82
CA TYR A 854 -19.88 7.96 54.82
C TYR A 854 -19.90 9.33 54.14
N TRP A 855 -20.62 9.45 53.03
CA TRP A 855 -20.86 10.72 52.35
C TRP A 855 -21.51 11.72 53.30
N PHE A 856 -22.57 11.30 54.01
CA PHE A 856 -23.29 12.18 54.93
C PHE A 856 -22.39 12.61 56.11
N ALA A 857 -21.58 11.71 56.63
CA ALA A 857 -20.59 12.04 57.66
C ALA A 857 -19.58 13.09 57.17
N GLU A 858 -19.02 12.94 55.96
CA GLU A 858 -18.11 13.93 55.38
C GLU A 858 -18.80 15.27 55.13
N TYR A 859 -20.03 15.23 54.60
CA TYR A 859 -20.82 16.41 54.29
C TYR A 859 -21.15 17.24 55.54
N VAL A 860 -21.56 16.60 56.63
CA VAL A 860 -21.77 17.25 57.94
C VAL A 860 -20.45 17.79 58.50
N ASN A 861 -19.38 16.99 58.44
CA ASN A 861 -18.08 17.36 58.97
C ASN A 861 -17.44 18.53 58.19
N ALA A 862 -17.84 18.77 56.94
CA ALA A 862 -17.46 19.94 56.14
C ALA A 862 -18.22 21.24 56.51
N GLY A 863 -19.24 21.17 57.37
CA GLY A 863 -19.96 22.33 57.91
C GLY A 863 -21.47 22.33 57.69
N ASN A 864 -22.03 21.34 57.00
CA ASN A 864 -23.49 21.24 56.74
C ASN A 864 -24.20 20.60 57.94
N ILE A 865 -24.16 21.27 59.09
CA ILE A 865 -24.56 20.70 60.38
C ILE A 865 -26.07 20.62 60.64
N TYR A 866 -26.89 21.29 59.83
CA TYR A 866 -28.35 21.39 60.02
C TYR A 866 -29.16 20.35 59.24
N GLU A 867 -28.49 19.46 58.52
CA GLU A 867 -29.13 18.58 57.55
C GLU A 867 -29.82 17.40 58.22
N ASP A 868 -31.07 17.15 57.85
CA ASP A 868 -31.84 16.02 58.35
C ASP A 868 -31.53 14.75 57.53
N ALA A 869 -31.45 13.60 58.19
CA ALA A 869 -31.26 12.32 57.51
C ALA A 869 -32.14 11.22 58.12
N VAL A 870 -32.58 10.30 57.28
CA VAL A 870 -33.30 9.11 57.71
C VAL A 870 -32.71 7.86 57.08
N LEU A 871 -32.65 6.78 57.85
CA LEU A 871 -32.27 5.48 57.31
C LEU A 871 -33.42 4.88 56.52
N THR A 872 -33.13 4.25 55.38
CA THR A 872 -34.11 3.50 54.57
C THR A 872 -33.90 1.99 54.60
N ALA A 873 -32.77 1.53 55.16
CA ALA A 873 -32.43 0.13 55.34
C ALA A 873 -31.46 -0.08 56.52
N ASP A 874 -31.26 -1.33 56.93
CA ASP A 874 -30.15 -1.70 57.81
C ASP A 874 -28.81 -1.48 57.10
N ILE A 875 -27.89 -0.76 57.76
CA ILE A 875 -26.58 -0.44 57.19
C ILE A 875 -25.51 -1.33 57.80
N THR A 876 -24.76 -2.04 56.96
CA THR A 876 -23.57 -2.79 57.39
C THR A 876 -22.34 -2.24 56.67
N VAL A 877 -21.41 -1.64 57.42
CA VAL A 877 -20.18 -1.05 56.86
C VAL A 877 -19.11 -2.11 56.67
N ASN A 878 -18.84 -2.88 57.71
CA ASN A 878 -17.89 -4.00 57.69
C ASN A 878 -18.58 -5.29 58.09
N SER A 879 -18.31 -6.36 57.37
CA SER A 879 -18.73 -7.71 57.75
C SER A 879 -17.71 -8.33 58.71
N GLY A 880 -18.18 -9.07 59.72
CA GLY A 880 -17.35 -9.71 60.75
C GLY A 880 -17.89 -9.47 62.16
N ASN A 881 -17.30 -10.10 63.18
CA ASN A 881 -17.73 -9.91 64.57
C ASN A 881 -16.89 -8.82 65.26
N LEU A 882 -17.32 -7.55 65.13
CA LEU A 882 -16.68 -6.42 65.78
C LEU A 882 -17.03 -6.34 67.27
N SER A 883 -18.21 -6.83 67.68
CA SER A 883 -18.61 -6.82 69.10
C SER A 883 -17.70 -7.68 69.99
N GLY A 884 -17.09 -8.75 69.45
CA GLY A 884 -16.13 -9.58 70.16
C GLY A 884 -14.67 -9.18 69.96
N TYR A 885 -14.39 -8.08 69.26
CA TYR A 885 -13.03 -7.72 68.86
C TYR A 885 -12.18 -7.25 70.06
N ASN A 886 -10.96 -7.80 70.15
CA ASN A 886 -10.04 -7.58 71.27
C ASN A 886 -9.18 -6.30 71.11
N GLY A 887 -9.24 -5.62 69.96
CA GLY A 887 -8.44 -4.43 69.68
C GLY A 887 -7.02 -4.66 69.16
N THR A 888 -6.60 -5.92 68.95
CA THR A 888 -5.20 -6.28 68.61
C THR A 888 -5.00 -7.07 67.32
N ASP A 889 -6.05 -7.58 66.67
CA ASP A 889 -5.91 -8.38 65.44
C ASP A 889 -5.75 -7.45 64.21
N GLU A 890 -4.84 -7.77 63.27
CA GLU A 890 -4.74 -7.04 62.01
C GLU A 890 -5.98 -7.34 61.14
N VAL A 891 -6.79 -6.31 60.89
CA VAL A 891 -8.05 -6.41 60.13
C VAL A 891 -8.11 -5.31 59.09
N ASP A 892 -8.55 -5.65 57.87
CA ASP A 892 -8.76 -4.71 56.76
C ASP A 892 -10.19 -4.14 56.78
N TRP A 893 -10.64 -3.70 57.96
CA TRP A 893 -11.94 -3.08 58.13
C TRP A 893 -11.87 -1.58 57.80
N ARG A 894 -12.86 -1.11 57.07
CA ARG A 894 -13.04 0.30 56.77
C ARG A 894 -13.22 1.08 58.06
N THR A 895 -12.35 2.06 58.29
CA THR A 895 -12.40 2.90 59.50
C THR A 895 -13.59 3.85 59.44
N TRP A 896 -14.31 4.00 60.55
CA TRP A 896 -15.44 4.90 60.69
C TRP A 896 -14.98 6.31 61.12
N ILE A 897 -15.58 7.33 60.52
CA ILE A 897 -15.40 8.73 60.93
C ILE A 897 -16.74 9.19 61.52
N PRO A 898 -16.80 9.54 62.82
CA PRO A 898 -18.04 9.96 63.46
C PRO A 898 -18.71 11.15 62.78
N ILE A 899 -20.04 11.16 62.74
CA ILE A 899 -20.83 12.29 62.23
C ILE A 899 -20.76 13.42 63.26
N GLY A 900 -20.35 14.60 62.80
CA GLY A 900 -20.18 15.78 63.64
C GLY A 900 -18.90 15.75 64.48
N ASN A 901 -18.21 16.88 64.53
CA ASN A 901 -16.96 17.06 65.24
C ASN A 901 -17.00 18.31 66.15
N ASN A 902 -15.95 18.54 66.93
CA ASN A 902 -15.91 19.65 67.91
C ASN A 902 -16.04 21.06 67.30
N SER A 903 -15.84 21.21 65.99
CA SER A 903 -16.02 22.48 65.27
C SER A 903 -17.38 22.53 64.57
N ASN A 904 -17.83 21.38 64.06
CA ASN A 904 -19.07 21.20 63.31
C ASN A 904 -19.95 20.15 64.00
N GLY A 905 -20.55 20.51 65.15
CA GLY A 905 -21.44 19.62 65.90
C GLY A 905 -22.79 19.46 65.21
N TYR A 906 -23.28 18.22 65.09
CA TYR A 906 -24.51 17.93 64.35
C TYR A 906 -25.76 18.55 65.02
N GLU A 907 -26.49 19.39 64.27
CA GLU A 907 -27.68 20.12 64.73
C GLU A 907 -28.99 19.72 64.02
N GLY A 908 -28.94 18.81 63.04
CA GLY A 908 -30.11 18.24 62.36
C GLY A 908 -30.76 17.07 63.10
N THR A 909 -31.77 16.47 62.47
CA THR A 909 -32.47 15.27 62.93
C THR A 909 -32.00 14.04 62.18
N PHE A 910 -31.43 13.07 62.90
CA PHE A 910 -31.10 11.75 62.38
C PHE A 910 -32.09 10.71 62.91
N ASP A 911 -32.99 10.24 62.05
CA ASP A 911 -34.01 9.23 62.38
C ASP A 911 -33.63 7.88 61.79
N GLY A 912 -33.31 6.91 62.64
CA GLY A 912 -32.99 5.55 62.22
C GLY A 912 -34.18 4.78 61.65
N GLN A 913 -35.42 5.28 61.78
CA GLN A 913 -36.64 4.60 61.33
C GLN A 913 -36.73 3.13 61.77
N ASN A 914 -36.21 2.81 62.95
CA ASN A 914 -36.12 1.47 63.55
C ASN A 914 -35.05 0.54 62.94
N TYR A 915 -34.29 1.00 61.96
CA TYR A 915 -33.16 0.27 61.39
C TYR A 915 -31.93 0.29 62.30
N THR A 916 -30.97 -0.54 61.93
CA THR A 916 -29.69 -0.71 62.62
C THR A 916 -28.52 -0.25 61.76
N ILE A 917 -27.46 0.22 62.43
CA ILE A 917 -26.15 0.40 61.82
C ILE A 917 -25.18 -0.56 62.49
N SER A 918 -24.42 -1.28 61.69
CA SER A 918 -23.46 -2.28 62.14
C SER A 918 -22.13 -2.24 61.40
N GLY A 919 -21.11 -2.86 61.99
CA GLY A 919 -19.78 -2.92 61.39
C GLY A 919 -19.00 -1.61 61.49
N LEU A 920 -19.39 -0.66 62.34
CA LEU A 920 -18.63 0.57 62.55
C LEU A 920 -17.34 0.24 63.31
N TYR A 921 -16.19 0.61 62.74
CA TYR A 921 -14.88 0.34 63.32
C TYR A 921 -14.12 1.65 63.57
N PHE A 922 -14.03 2.06 64.83
CA PHE A 922 -13.21 3.19 65.27
C PHE A 922 -12.18 2.70 66.29
N ASN A 923 -10.89 2.85 66.00
CA ASN A 923 -9.81 2.38 66.87
C ASN A 923 -8.64 3.38 66.91
N ASP A 924 -8.87 4.50 67.59
CA ASP A 924 -7.84 5.50 67.85
C ASP A 924 -7.89 5.98 69.31
N LYS A 925 -7.03 5.40 70.13
CA LYS A 925 -6.91 5.70 71.57
C LYS A 925 -6.43 7.13 71.86
N ASN A 926 -6.04 7.90 70.84
CA ASN A 926 -5.59 9.29 71.00
C ASN A 926 -6.68 10.30 70.62
N THR A 927 -7.75 9.86 69.97
CA THR A 927 -8.82 10.73 69.46
C THR A 927 -10.06 10.65 70.34
N SER A 928 -10.54 11.80 70.78
CA SER A 928 -11.78 11.96 71.55
C SER A 928 -13.00 12.05 70.62
N TYR A 929 -14.22 11.99 71.17
CA TYR A 929 -15.48 12.13 70.42
C TYR A 929 -15.78 10.95 69.50
N ALA A 930 -15.79 9.74 70.07
CA ALA A 930 -16.08 8.52 69.33
C ALA A 930 -17.53 8.07 69.54
N GLY A 931 -18.17 7.66 68.44
CA GLY A 931 -19.51 7.10 68.36
C GLY A 931 -20.02 7.09 66.92
N LEU A 932 -21.28 6.70 66.71
CA LEU A 932 -21.95 6.98 65.42
C LEU A 932 -21.89 8.48 65.13
N PHE A 933 -22.19 9.29 66.16
CA PHE A 933 -21.92 10.72 66.19
C PHE A 933 -20.74 11.01 67.11
N GLY A 934 -19.85 11.90 66.69
CA GLY A 934 -18.76 12.35 67.55
C GLY A 934 -19.25 13.42 68.52
N TYR A 935 -19.96 14.41 67.97
CA TYR A 935 -20.42 15.58 68.69
C TYR A 935 -21.77 16.05 68.14
N THR A 936 -22.78 16.20 69.01
CA THR A 936 -24.05 16.87 68.65
C THR A 936 -24.09 18.28 69.20
N GLY A 937 -24.62 19.22 68.41
CA GLY A 937 -24.92 20.58 68.84
C GLY A 937 -26.27 20.68 69.55
N LYS A 938 -26.70 21.90 69.86
CA LYS A 938 -27.82 22.17 70.78
C LYS A 938 -29.17 21.67 70.25
N TYR A 939 -29.33 21.67 68.93
CA TYR A 939 -30.56 21.29 68.23
C TYR A 939 -30.53 19.87 67.66
N GLY A 940 -29.37 19.19 67.72
CA GLY A 940 -29.24 17.84 67.18
C GLY A 940 -30.21 16.86 67.84
N GLU A 941 -30.85 16.02 67.04
CA GLU A 941 -31.75 14.96 67.49
C GLU A 941 -31.33 13.64 66.84
N ILE A 942 -31.07 12.60 67.65
CA ILE A 942 -30.76 11.25 67.19
C ILE A 942 -31.81 10.31 67.76
N ARG A 943 -32.54 9.61 66.90
CA ARG A 943 -33.60 8.72 67.38
C ARG A 943 -33.81 7.45 66.59
N ASN A 944 -34.50 6.50 67.22
CA ASN A 944 -35.02 5.27 66.61
C ASN A 944 -33.94 4.45 65.89
N ILE A 945 -32.76 4.28 66.51
CA ILE A 945 -31.63 3.58 65.91
C ILE A 945 -30.96 2.58 66.85
N GLY A 946 -30.64 1.40 66.32
CA GLY A 946 -29.77 0.43 66.96
C GLY A 946 -28.35 0.50 66.42
N VAL A 947 -27.36 0.69 67.28
CA VAL A 947 -25.95 0.53 66.89
C VAL A 947 -25.43 -0.80 67.43
N VAL A 948 -25.24 -1.74 66.51
CA VAL A 948 -24.99 -3.17 66.83
C VAL A 948 -23.70 -3.63 66.17
N ASN A 949 -23.09 -4.69 66.69
CA ASN A 949 -21.88 -5.31 66.11
C ASN A 949 -20.84 -4.29 65.61
N SER A 950 -20.52 -3.31 66.46
CA SER A 950 -19.56 -2.26 66.16
C SER A 950 -18.50 -2.18 67.27
N TYR A 951 -17.41 -1.49 66.99
CA TYR A 951 -16.27 -1.33 67.90
C TYR A 951 -15.83 0.13 67.94
N PHE A 952 -15.91 0.74 69.12
CA PHE A 952 -15.47 2.11 69.37
C PHE A 952 -14.40 2.12 70.45
N ASN A 953 -13.16 2.44 70.07
CA ASN A 953 -12.04 2.57 70.97
C ASN A 953 -11.38 3.95 70.79
N GLY A 954 -11.74 4.88 71.68
CA GLY A 954 -11.30 6.27 71.64
C GLY A 954 -10.49 6.69 72.87
N LYS A 955 -10.17 7.98 72.96
CA LYS A 955 -9.54 8.57 74.15
C LYS A 955 -10.56 9.01 75.19
N ASP A 956 -11.20 10.15 74.96
CA ASP A 956 -12.18 10.75 75.89
C ASP A 956 -13.52 10.93 75.16
N TYR A 957 -14.64 10.90 75.88
CA TYR A 957 -15.99 11.06 75.32
C TYR A 957 -16.30 10.00 74.27
N VAL A 958 -16.39 8.75 74.73
CA VAL A 958 -16.63 7.59 73.87
C VAL A 958 -18.01 7.02 74.19
N GLY A 959 -18.90 7.04 73.21
CA GLY A 959 -20.22 6.43 73.28
C GLY A 959 -20.51 5.61 72.04
N CYS A 960 -21.51 4.73 72.08
CA CYS A 960 -21.91 4.02 70.87
C CYS A 960 -22.72 4.90 69.91
N VAL A 961 -23.65 5.68 70.45
CA VAL A 961 -24.51 6.58 69.65
C VAL A 961 -23.86 7.96 69.52
N CYS A 962 -23.31 8.50 70.61
CA CYS A 962 -22.72 9.84 70.58
C CYS A 962 -21.52 9.97 71.53
N GLY A 963 -20.41 10.55 71.09
CA GLY A 963 -19.28 10.87 71.96
C GLY A 963 -19.65 11.91 73.02
N GLU A 964 -19.98 13.13 72.59
CA GLU A 964 -20.46 14.22 73.46
C GLU A 964 -21.80 14.80 72.94
N ASN A 965 -22.83 14.76 73.78
CA ASN A 965 -24.20 15.13 73.41
C ASN A 965 -24.66 16.47 74.01
N TYR A 966 -24.88 17.48 73.17
CA TYR A 966 -25.63 18.71 73.52
C TYR A 966 -27.09 18.68 73.00
N GLY A 967 -27.44 17.63 72.26
CA GLY A 967 -28.74 17.41 71.64
C GLY A 967 -29.66 16.45 72.41
N ILE A 968 -30.58 15.82 71.68
CA ILE A 968 -31.56 14.86 72.22
C ILE A 968 -31.26 13.48 71.63
N ILE A 969 -31.13 12.46 72.48
CA ILE A 969 -31.00 11.05 72.07
C ILE A 969 -32.21 10.28 72.60
N THR A 970 -33.00 9.67 71.73
CA THR A 970 -34.22 8.95 72.10
C THR A 970 -34.43 7.64 71.35
N ASN A 971 -34.93 6.61 72.04
CA ASN A 971 -35.24 5.33 71.39
C ASN A 971 -34.03 4.70 70.68
N CYS A 972 -32.86 4.74 71.33
CA CYS A 972 -31.63 4.18 70.78
C CYS A 972 -31.10 3.05 71.66
N TYR A 973 -30.37 2.12 71.06
CA TYR A 973 -29.75 1.04 71.83
C TYR A 973 -28.35 0.67 71.34
N ASN A 974 -27.58 0.12 72.27
CA ASN A 974 -26.23 -0.38 72.01
C ASN A 974 -26.13 -1.91 72.22
N LYS A 975 -25.56 -2.60 71.22
CA LYS A 975 -25.09 -4.00 71.29
C LYS A 975 -23.63 -4.17 70.84
N SER A 976 -22.87 -3.09 70.91
CA SER A 976 -21.50 -2.93 70.39
C SER A 976 -20.50 -2.84 71.54
N THR A 977 -19.20 -2.92 71.23
CA THR A 977 -18.13 -2.85 72.23
C THR A 977 -17.53 -1.45 72.25
N ILE A 978 -17.44 -0.88 73.45
CA ILE A 978 -16.97 0.49 73.70
C ILE A 978 -15.79 0.46 74.67
N SER A 979 -14.72 1.15 74.29
CA SER A 979 -13.49 1.28 75.05
C SER A 979 -13.01 2.72 75.02
N GLY A 980 -12.56 3.24 76.15
CA GLY A 980 -11.97 4.58 76.21
C GLY A 980 -11.18 4.82 77.49
N SER A 981 -10.60 6.01 77.63
CA SER A 981 -9.90 6.41 78.86
C SER A 981 -10.85 7.09 79.85
N ASP A 982 -11.57 8.13 79.41
CA ASP A 982 -12.42 8.96 80.28
C ASP A 982 -13.77 9.26 79.64
N ASN A 983 -14.83 9.39 80.44
CA ASN A 983 -16.21 9.63 80.01
C ASN A 983 -16.66 8.58 78.97
N VAL A 984 -16.77 7.33 79.40
CA VAL A 984 -17.12 6.20 78.52
C VAL A 984 -18.52 5.68 78.85
N GLY A 985 -19.43 5.74 77.88
CA GLY A 985 -20.82 5.35 78.07
C GLY A 985 -21.31 4.33 77.05
N GLY A 986 -22.24 3.47 77.45
CA GLY A 986 -22.88 2.52 76.52
C GLY A 986 -23.61 3.20 75.36
N LEU A 987 -24.27 4.33 75.61
CA LEU A 987 -24.91 5.15 74.58
C LEU A 987 -24.13 6.43 74.31
N CYS A 988 -23.74 7.13 75.37
CA CYS A 988 -23.10 8.43 75.23
C CYS A 988 -21.92 8.63 76.18
N GLY A 989 -20.78 9.11 75.69
CA GLY A 989 -19.63 9.39 76.55
C GLY A 989 -19.94 10.47 77.58
N LYS A 990 -20.41 11.64 77.13
CA LYS A 990 -20.86 12.74 77.99
C LYS A 990 -22.14 13.39 77.52
N ASN A 991 -23.09 13.57 78.42
CA ASN A 991 -24.40 14.16 78.12
C ASN A 991 -24.62 15.51 78.82
N HIS A 992 -24.99 16.52 78.06
CA HIS A 992 -25.35 17.85 78.55
C HIS A 992 -26.85 18.13 78.52
N LYS A 993 -27.62 17.41 77.71
CA LYS A 993 -29.05 17.70 77.50
C LYS A 993 -29.91 16.49 77.80
N ARG A 994 -30.35 15.67 76.83
CA ARG A 994 -31.33 14.60 77.12
C ARG A 994 -30.96 13.28 76.47
N ILE A 995 -31.01 12.22 77.28
CA ILE A 995 -31.06 10.83 76.83
C ILE A 995 -32.32 10.19 77.41
N ALA A 996 -33.19 9.62 76.59
CA ALA A 996 -34.40 8.98 77.08
C ALA A 996 -34.80 7.73 76.28
N ASN A 997 -35.43 6.76 76.94
CA ASN A 997 -35.94 5.54 76.29
C ASN A 997 -34.86 4.73 75.56
N CYS A 998 -33.70 4.57 76.18
CA CYS A 998 -32.56 3.91 75.57
C CYS A 998 -32.08 2.73 76.41
N TYR A 999 -31.40 1.76 75.80
CA TYR A 999 -30.76 0.70 76.57
C TYR A 999 -29.39 0.27 76.06
N ASN A 1000 -28.59 -0.30 76.96
CA ASN A 1000 -27.31 -0.88 76.65
C ASN A 1000 -27.24 -2.38 77.00
N THR A 1001 -26.80 -3.18 76.04
CA THR A 1001 -26.40 -4.59 76.26
C THR A 1001 -24.98 -4.88 75.79
N GLY A 1002 -24.31 -3.89 75.19
CA GLY A 1002 -22.93 -3.98 74.73
C GLY A 1002 -21.91 -3.81 75.86
N THR A 1003 -20.70 -4.30 75.63
CA THR A 1003 -19.60 -4.30 76.61
C THR A 1003 -18.95 -2.92 76.68
N ILE A 1004 -18.67 -2.44 77.89
CA ILE A 1004 -18.06 -1.12 78.11
C ILE A 1004 -16.80 -1.29 78.96
N SER A 1005 -15.72 -0.63 78.55
CA SER A 1005 -14.45 -0.61 79.28
C SER A 1005 -13.82 0.78 79.27
N GLY A 1006 -13.17 1.15 80.37
CA GLY A 1006 -12.38 2.36 80.43
C GLY A 1006 -11.70 2.57 81.77
N ASN A 1007 -11.17 3.78 82.02
CA ASN A 1007 -10.43 4.08 83.25
C ASN A 1007 -11.20 4.99 84.21
N ASN A 1008 -11.84 6.05 83.72
CA ASN A 1008 -12.54 7.05 84.51
C ASN A 1008 -13.96 7.31 83.97
N ASP A 1009 -14.91 7.61 84.87
CA ASP A 1009 -16.32 7.93 84.57
C ASP A 1009 -16.95 7.00 83.52
N ILE A 1010 -17.14 5.73 83.92
CA ILE A 1010 -17.68 4.66 83.08
C ILE A 1010 -19.12 4.38 83.48
N GLY A 1011 -20.05 4.42 82.53
CA GLY A 1011 -21.45 4.13 82.81
C GLY A 1011 -22.12 3.26 81.76
N GLY A 1012 -22.98 2.35 82.22
CA GLY A 1012 -23.78 1.44 81.41
C GLY A 1012 -24.60 2.16 80.33
N VAL A 1013 -25.02 3.40 80.59
CA VAL A 1013 -25.72 4.25 79.62
C VAL A 1013 -24.88 5.48 79.27
N CYS A 1014 -24.33 6.17 80.26
CA CYS A 1014 -23.57 7.39 80.04
C CYS A 1014 -22.34 7.49 80.95
N GLY A 1015 -21.19 7.92 80.42
CA GLY A 1015 -19.99 8.12 81.22
C GLY A 1015 -20.14 9.25 82.23
N SER A 1016 -20.36 10.47 81.74
CA SER A 1016 -20.64 11.66 82.57
C SER A 1016 -21.92 12.37 82.15
N ASN A 1017 -22.76 12.73 83.13
CA ASN A 1017 -24.04 13.36 82.88
C ASN A 1017 -24.21 14.68 83.63
N ILE A 1018 -24.59 15.72 82.89
CA ILE A 1018 -24.98 17.05 83.39
C ILE A 1018 -26.46 17.34 83.04
N GLY A 1019 -27.02 16.60 82.06
CA GLY A 1019 -28.40 16.74 81.59
C GLY A 1019 -29.39 15.77 82.26
N ALA A 1020 -30.50 15.49 81.58
CA ALA A 1020 -31.51 14.52 81.99
C ALA A 1020 -31.27 13.15 81.33
N ILE A 1021 -31.24 12.09 82.15
CA ILE A 1021 -31.29 10.69 81.70
C ILE A 1021 -32.54 10.06 82.30
N THR A 1022 -33.46 9.57 81.45
CA THR A 1022 -34.75 9.03 81.89
C THR A 1022 -35.15 7.75 81.15
N ASN A 1023 -35.78 6.81 81.85
CA ASN A 1023 -36.24 5.54 81.27
C ASN A 1023 -35.15 4.80 80.49
N CYS A 1024 -33.94 4.72 81.07
CA CYS A 1024 -32.81 4.03 80.46
C CYS A 1024 -32.43 2.78 81.24
N TYR A 1025 -31.98 1.74 80.54
CA TYR A 1025 -31.65 0.44 81.13
C TYR A 1025 -30.30 -0.08 80.65
N TYR A 1026 -29.62 -0.88 81.47
CA TYR A 1026 -28.42 -1.57 81.04
C TYR A 1026 -28.35 -3.00 81.59
N LEU A 1027 -27.75 -3.89 80.80
CA LEU A 1027 -27.61 -5.30 81.14
C LEU A 1027 -26.60 -5.50 82.28
N TYR A 1028 -27.00 -6.26 83.29
CA TYR A 1028 -26.13 -6.67 84.39
C TYR A 1028 -24.87 -7.35 83.86
N GLY A 1029 -23.71 -6.84 84.28
CA GLY A 1029 -22.40 -7.37 83.87
C GLY A 1029 -21.73 -6.58 82.74
N THR A 1030 -22.42 -5.65 82.07
CA THR A 1030 -21.80 -4.78 81.04
C THR A 1030 -21.07 -3.57 81.63
N CYS A 1031 -21.50 -3.10 82.80
CA CYS A 1031 -20.86 -2.05 83.59
C CYS A 1031 -21.28 -2.15 85.07
N SER A 1032 -20.53 -1.53 85.98
CA SER A 1032 -20.80 -1.50 87.42
C SER A 1032 -21.85 -0.46 87.83
N THR A 1033 -22.01 0.62 87.07
CA THR A 1033 -22.97 1.70 87.32
C THR A 1033 -23.66 2.09 86.01
N GLY A 1034 -24.86 2.67 86.08
CA GLY A 1034 -25.58 3.13 84.89
C GLY A 1034 -25.07 4.47 84.36
N ILE A 1035 -24.62 5.33 85.28
CA ILE A 1035 -24.00 6.63 85.03
C ILE A 1035 -22.68 6.64 85.79
N GLY A 1036 -21.57 6.98 85.13
CA GLY A 1036 -20.25 7.02 85.78
C GLY A 1036 -20.13 8.16 86.78
N SER A 1037 -20.49 9.37 86.35
CA SER A 1037 -20.47 10.60 87.15
C SER A 1037 -21.67 11.49 86.81
N GLY A 1038 -22.38 12.00 87.83
CA GLY A 1038 -23.60 12.81 87.68
C GLY A 1038 -24.89 12.09 88.08
N ASP A 1039 -26.02 12.81 88.02
CA ASP A 1039 -27.34 12.32 88.44
C ASP A 1039 -28.20 11.88 87.25
N GLY A 1040 -29.13 10.93 87.43
CA GLY A 1040 -30.07 10.52 86.37
C GLY A 1040 -30.63 9.11 86.60
N SER A 1041 -31.54 8.65 85.74
CA SER A 1041 -32.18 7.33 85.85
C SER A 1041 -31.70 6.36 84.77
N ALA A 1042 -30.76 5.49 85.14
CA ALA A 1042 -30.28 4.37 84.35
C ALA A 1042 -30.26 3.09 85.20
N GLU A 1043 -31.21 2.18 84.97
CA GLU A 1043 -31.45 1.01 85.82
C GLU A 1043 -30.74 -0.25 85.30
N VAL A 1044 -30.12 -1.01 86.21
CA VAL A 1044 -29.55 -2.33 85.89
C VAL A 1044 -30.64 -3.39 85.85
N LYS A 1045 -30.59 -4.27 84.84
CA LYS A 1045 -31.52 -5.40 84.72
C LYS A 1045 -30.77 -6.66 84.28
N THR A 1046 -31.22 -7.82 84.76
CA THR A 1046 -30.63 -9.11 84.37
C THR A 1046 -31.11 -9.53 82.98
N ALA A 1047 -30.40 -10.45 82.34
CA ALA A 1047 -30.79 -11.00 81.03
C ALA A 1047 -32.23 -11.54 81.04
N ASN A 1048 -32.65 -12.22 82.11
CA ASN A 1048 -34.01 -12.74 82.24
C ASN A 1048 -35.07 -11.63 82.27
N ARG A 1049 -34.77 -10.47 82.85
CA ARG A 1049 -35.68 -9.31 82.91
C ARG A 1049 -35.76 -8.60 81.56
N PHE A 1050 -34.65 -8.55 80.83
CA PHE A 1050 -34.63 -8.10 79.43
C PHE A 1050 -35.43 -9.04 78.52
N ALA A 1051 -35.37 -10.35 78.73
CA ALA A 1051 -36.11 -11.34 77.96
C ALA A 1051 -37.61 -11.44 78.33
N SER A 1052 -38.02 -10.92 79.50
CA SER A 1052 -39.38 -11.11 80.00
C SER A 1052 -40.41 -10.10 79.49
N GLY A 1053 -40.08 -9.22 78.54
CA GLY A 1053 -41.00 -8.17 78.07
C GLY A 1053 -41.11 -6.94 78.99
N GLU A 1054 -40.55 -6.99 80.19
CA GLU A 1054 -40.64 -5.90 81.17
C GLU A 1054 -40.06 -4.60 80.60
N ILE A 1055 -38.86 -4.70 80.02
CA ILE A 1055 -38.13 -3.53 79.56
C ILE A 1055 -38.75 -2.97 78.27
N ALA A 1056 -39.23 -3.84 77.37
CA ALA A 1056 -39.98 -3.41 76.20
C ALA A 1056 -41.28 -2.67 76.59
N TYR A 1057 -42.00 -3.15 77.61
CA TYR A 1057 -43.17 -2.46 78.15
C TYR A 1057 -42.82 -1.08 78.72
N PHE A 1058 -41.78 -0.97 79.55
CA PHE A 1058 -41.39 0.33 80.11
C PHE A 1058 -40.84 1.31 79.05
N LEU A 1059 -40.13 0.80 78.05
CA LEU A 1059 -39.64 1.62 76.93
C LEU A 1059 -40.76 2.10 76.00
N SER A 1060 -41.90 1.40 75.93
CA SER A 1060 -43.04 1.73 75.05
C SER A 1060 -44.15 2.51 75.76
N GLN A 1061 -44.65 2.03 76.90
CA GLN A 1061 -45.87 2.56 77.52
C GLN A 1061 -45.91 2.56 79.05
N GLY A 1062 -44.96 1.89 79.71
CA GLY A 1062 -44.97 1.69 81.17
C GLY A 1062 -44.36 2.82 82.00
N SER A 1063 -43.80 3.84 81.35
CA SER A 1063 -42.97 4.86 82.00
C SER A 1063 -43.58 6.26 81.92
N ILE A 1064 -43.27 7.09 82.92
CA ILE A 1064 -43.59 8.51 82.94
C ILE A 1064 -42.32 9.29 82.60
N ILE A 1065 -42.37 10.11 81.55
CA ILE A 1065 -41.26 10.97 81.15
C ILE A 1065 -41.75 12.41 81.23
N ASP A 1066 -40.99 13.26 81.94
CA ASP A 1066 -41.36 14.67 82.20
C ASP A 1066 -42.77 14.87 82.76
N SER A 1067 -43.22 13.96 83.63
CA SER A 1067 -44.56 13.96 84.25
C SER A 1067 -45.73 13.64 83.31
N VAL A 1068 -45.45 13.12 82.10
CA VAL A 1068 -46.47 12.63 81.15
C VAL A 1068 -46.28 11.12 80.94
N PRO A 1069 -47.35 10.30 80.95
CA PRO A 1069 -47.27 8.90 80.53
C PRO A 1069 -46.74 8.84 79.09
N TYR A 1070 -45.63 8.16 78.88
CA TYR A 1070 -45.12 7.91 77.55
C TYR A 1070 -46.03 6.87 76.89
N THR A 1071 -46.56 7.17 75.70
CA THR A 1071 -47.42 6.26 74.92
C THR A 1071 -46.83 6.12 73.53
N GLY A 1072 -45.72 5.40 73.41
CA GLY A 1072 -45.01 5.19 72.16
C GLY A 1072 -45.04 3.74 71.71
N ASP A 1073 -45.48 3.49 70.47
CA ASP A 1073 -45.43 2.16 69.83
C ASP A 1073 -44.06 1.87 69.17
N VAL A 1074 -42.98 2.54 69.63
CA VAL A 1074 -41.64 2.42 69.03
C VAL A 1074 -40.90 1.16 69.50
N TRP A 1075 -41.12 0.74 70.75
CA TRP A 1075 -40.44 -0.41 71.34
C TRP A 1075 -41.39 -1.60 71.46
N GLY A 1076 -40.90 -2.79 71.14
CA GLY A 1076 -41.61 -4.06 71.32
C GLY A 1076 -40.66 -5.22 71.53
N GLN A 1077 -41.22 -6.41 71.76
CA GLN A 1077 -40.46 -7.64 71.98
C GLN A 1077 -41.38 -8.85 71.82
N ASN A 1078 -41.05 -9.79 70.93
CA ASN A 1078 -41.76 -11.06 70.81
C ASN A 1078 -41.34 -12.03 71.93
N ILE A 1079 -42.20 -12.24 72.92
CA ILE A 1079 -41.96 -13.08 74.10
C ILE A 1079 -42.84 -14.34 74.14
N ASP A 1080 -43.99 -14.36 73.45
CA ASP A 1080 -44.92 -15.51 73.51
C ASP A 1080 -45.75 -15.80 72.25
N LYS A 1081 -45.67 -14.99 71.18
CA LYS A 1081 -46.49 -15.19 69.96
C LYS A 1081 -46.01 -16.33 69.07
N GLU A 1082 -44.76 -16.31 68.61
CA GLU A 1082 -44.16 -17.37 67.78
C GLU A 1082 -42.64 -17.44 68.00
N ALA A 1083 -42.05 -18.63 68.06
CA ALA A 1083 -40.59 -18.77 68.17
C ALA A 1083 -39.88 -18.45 66.82
N PRO A 1084 -38.69 -17.83 66.82
CA PRO A 1084 -37.83 -17.54 67.97
C PRO A 1084 -38.25 -16.27 68.72
N TYR A 1085 -38.11 -16.31 70.05
CA TYR A 1085 -38.39 -15.18 70.93
C TYR A 1085 -37.23 -14.17 70.91
N ASP A 1086 -37.58 -12.90 71.05
CA ASP A 1086 -36.62 -11.80 71.17
C ASP A 1086 -35.98 -11.81 72.56
N ALA A 1087 -34.66 -11.94 72.62
CA ALA A 1087 -33.92 -11.88 73.88
C ALA A 1087 -33.90 -10.47 74.52
N TYR A 1088 -34.16 -9.41 73.72
CA TYR A 1088 -34.09 -8.01 74.14
C TYR A 1088 -35.14 -7.17 73.39
N PRO A 1089 -35.53 -5.98 73.90
CA PRO A 1089 -36.40 -5.07 73.18
C PRO A 1089 -35.86 -4.68 71.79
N VAL A 1090 -36.73 -4.62 70.81
CA VAL A 1090 -36.42 -4.23 69.43
C VAL A 1090 -37.30 -3.04 69.00
N LEU A 1091 -36.77 -2.21 68.11
CA LEU A 1091 -37.50 -1.09 67.54
C LEU A 1091 -38.53 -1.62 66.52
N GLY A 1092 -39.76 -1.12 66.56
CA GLY A 1092 -40.87 -1.60 65.73
C GLY A 1092 -41.34 -3.03 66.05
N GLY A 1093 -40.94 -3.59 67.20
CA GLY A 1093 -41.28 -4.96 67.60
C GLY A 1093 -42.73 -5.15 68.05
N GLU A 1094 -43.08 -6.41 68.33
CA GLU A 1094 -44.40 -6.78 68.85
C GLU A 1094 -44.70 -6.10 70.18
N LYS A 1095 -45.87 -5.48 70.29
CA LYS A 1095 -46.29 -4.77 71.50
C LYS A 1095 -46.33 -5.71 72.71
N VAL A 1096 -45.86 -5.23 73.87
CA VAL A 1096 -45.91 -5.96 75.13
C VAL A 1096 -46.92 -5.31 76.05
N TYR A 1097 -47.80 -6.11 76.65
CA TYR A 1097 -48.79 -5.71 77.63
C TYR A 1097 -48.34 -6.14 79.03
N LYS A 1098 -48.67 -5.34 80.04
CA LYS A 1098 -48.54 -5.68 81.45
C LYS A 1098 -49.93 -5.86 82.04
N GLY A 1099 -50.17 -6.97 82.70
CA GLY A 1099 -51.42 -7.24 83.39
C GLY A 1099 -51.34 -8.55 84.14
N TYR A 1100 -52.50 -9.14 84.41
CA TYR A 1100 -52.60 -10.40 85.13
C TYR A 1100 -52.98 -11.53 84.18
N ASN A 1101 -52.18 -12.60 84.22
CA ASN A 1101 -52.63 -13.91 83.76
C ASN A 1101 -53.14 -14.66 85.00
N GLU A 1102 -54.46 -14.84 85.05
CA GLU A 1102 -55.17 -15.30 86.24
C GLU A 1102 -54.79 -14.45 87.47
N CYS A 1103 -54.06 -14.99 88.46
CA CYS A 1103 -53.64 -14.25 89.66
C CYS A 1103 -52.14 -13.85 89.70
N ALA A 1104 -51.40 -14.01 88.59
CA ALA A 1104 -49.98 -13.63 88.48
C ALA A 1104 -49.79 -12.40 87.58
N GLU A 1105 -49.09 -11.37 88.07
CA GLU A 1105 -48.70 -10.22 87.23
C GLU A 1105 -47.59 -10.67 86.27
N VAL A 1106 -47.85 -10.57 84.97
CA VAL A 1106 -46.96 -11.02 83.90
C VAL A 1106 -46.93 -10.03 82.74
N TYR A 1107 -46.02 -10.28 81.80
CA TYR A 1107 -45.95 -9.58 80.51
C TYR A 1107 -46.29 -10.56 79.39
N SER A 1108 -47.00 -10.09 78.36
CA SER A 1108 -47.43 -10.92 77.21
C SER A 1108 -47.52 -10.06 75.94
N ASN A 1109 -47.40 -10.66 74.74
CA ASN A 1109 -47.77 -9.98 73.50
C ASN A 1109 -49.28 -10.01 73.22
N SER A 1110 -50.07 -10.64 74.10
CA SER A 1110 -51.53 -10.63 74.09
C SER A 1110 -52.07 -9.70 75.18
N GLU A 1111 -53.26 -9.13 74.96
CA GLU A 1111 -53.92 -8.30 75.98
C GLU A 1111 -54.21 -9.12 77.25
N LEU A 1112 -53.86 -8.56 78.40
CA LEU A 1112 -54.01 -9.18 79.73
C LEU A 1112 -55.10 -8.47 80.53
N SER A 1113 -55.63 -9.13 81.57
CA SER A 1113 -56.61 -8.53 82.48
C SER A 1113 -55.96 -7.45 83.36
N ASP A 1114 -56.67 -6.34 83.59
CA ASP A 1114 -56.23 -5.26 84.49
C ASP A 1114 -56.34 -5.63 85.99
N ALA A 1115 -57.05 -6.72 86.33
CA ALA A 1115 -57.25 -7.18 87.70
C ALA A 1115 -56.89 -8.67 87.87
N PRO A 1116 -56.25 -9.06 89.00
CA PRO A 1116 -55.97 -10.46 89.30
C PRO A 1116 -57.27 -11.23 89.56
N SER A 1117 -57.31 -12.48 89.11
CA SER A 1117 -58.30 -13.47 89.53
C SER A 1117 -58.09 -13.84 91.01
N GLU A 1118 -59.13 -14.32 91.69
CA GLU A 1118 -58.99 -14.83 93.07
C GLU A 1118 -57.97 -15.98 93.12
N HIS A 1119 -57.13 -16.00 94.16
CA HIS A 1119 -56.18 -17.08 94.38
C HIS A 1119 -56.91 -18.40 94.63
N VAL A 1120 -56.54 -19.46 93.90
CA VAL A 1120 -56.97 -20.84 94.18
C VAL A 1120 -55.82 -21.54 94.89
N TYR A 1121 -56.00 -21.94 96.15
CA TYR A 1121 -54.95 -22.57 96.98
C TYR A 1121 -55.02 -24.11 96.93
N ASP A 1122 -53.85 -24.75 96.95
CA ASP A 1122 -53.72 -26.20 97.11
C ASP A 1122 -53.86 -26.63 98.59
N GLU A 1123 -53.79 -27.94 98.82
CA GLU A 1123 -53.90 -28.54 100.17
C GLU A 1123 -52.80 -28.11 101.15
N ASN A 1124 -51.75 -27.45 100.68
CA ASN A 1124 -50.66 -26.89 101.48
C ASN A 1124 -50.80 -25.37 101.69
N GLY A 1125 -51.91 -24.77 101.24
CA GLY A 1125 -52.16 -23.34 101.34
C GLY A 1125 -51.40 -22.51 100.32
N LEU A 1126 -50.84 -23.12 99.26
CA LEU A 1126 -50.09 -22.45 98.19
C LEU A 1126 -50.98 -22.25 96.96
N CYS A 1127 -51.02 -21.04 96.40
CA CYS A 1127 -51.84 -20.77 95.22
C CYS A 1127 -51.36 -21.61 94.03
N THR A 1128 -52.24 -22.42 93.43
CA THR A 1128 -51.92 -23.34 92.31
C THR A 1128 -51.51 -22.62 91.03
N VAL A 1129 -51.77 -21.33 90.94
CA VAL A 1129 -51.54 -20.50 89.76
C VAL A 1129 -50.30 -19.59 89.93
N CYS A 1130 -50.19 -18.87 91.06
CA CYS A 1130 -49.09 -17.92 91.29
C CYS A 1130 -48.12 -18.30 92.43
N GLY A 1131 -48.38 -19.39 93.15
CA GLY A 1131 -47.49 -19.89 94.20
C GLY A 1131 -47.45 -19.06 95.49
N GLN A 1132 -48.44 -18.21 95.77
CA GLN A 1132 -48.52 -17.43 97.03
C GLN A 1132 -49.30 -18.15 98.13
N ASN A 1133 -48.91 -17.98 99.40
CA ASN A 1133 -49.55 -18.64 100.55
C ASN A 1133 -50.84 -17.94 101.03
N GLU A 1134 -51.79 -18.70 101.58
CA GLU A 1134 -53.02 -18.17 102.19
C GLU A 1134 -52.71 -17.33 103.46
N SER A 1135 -53.32 -16.15 103.56
CA SER A 1135 -52.96 -15.12 104.54
C SER A 1135 -53.37 -15.52 105.98
N GLY A 1136 -52.40 -15.64 106.91
CA GLY A 1136 -52.66 -15.65 108.36
C GLY A 1136 -52.12 -16.81 109.22
N THR A 1137 -51.30 -17.72 108.69
CA THR A 1137 -50.63 -18.77 109.49
C THR A 1137 -49.12 -18.53 109.58
N ALA A 1138 -48.60 -18.25 110.78
CA ALA A 1138 -47.15 -18.10 111.01
C ALA A 1138 -46.48 -19.48 110.91
N SER A 1139 -45.48 -19.61 110.04
CA SER A 1139 -44.75 -20.86 109.82
C SER A 1139 -43.77 -21.14 110.98
N LEU A 1140 -43.85 -22.32 111.59
CA LEU A 1140 -42.95 -22.72 112.66
C LEU A 1140 -41.48 -22.67 112.16
N GLY A 1141 -40.64 -21.82 112.78
CA GLY A 1141 -39.26 -21.57 112.37
C GLY A 1141 -39.01 -20.25 111.61
N ASP A 1142 -40.05 -19.52 111.22
CA ASP A 1142 -39.97 -18.16 110.66
C ASP A 1142 -39.97 -17.15 111.82
N ALA A 1143 -38.82 -17.04 112.48
CA ALA A 1143 -38.67 -16.31 113.73
C ALA A 1143 -38.73 -14.79 113.53
N ASN A 1144 -38.42 -14.28 112.34
CA ASN A 1144 -38.48 -12.86 112.00
C ASN A 1144 -39.79 -12.46 111.28
N ASN A 1145 -40.66 -13.44 111.00
CA ASN A 1145 -41.98 -13.28 110.37
C ASN A 1145 -41.89 -12.69 108.94
N ASP A 1146 -40.82 -13.04 108.20
CA ASP A 1146 -40.57 -12.62 106.82
C ASP A 1146 -41.17 -13.56 105.76
N GLY A 1147 -41.89 -14.59 106.21
CA GLY A 1147 -42.56 -15.59 105.40
C GLY A 1147 -41.63 -16.72 104.94
N LYS A 1148 -40.36 -16.77 105.37
CA LYS A 1148 -39.38 -17.75 104.90
C LYS A 1148 -38.51 -18.30 106.03
N VAL A 1149 -38.64 -19.59 106.35
CA VAL A 1149 -37.70 -20.27 107.27
C VAL A 1149 -36.30 -20.40 106.64
N ASN A 1150 -35.36 -19.56 107.07
CA ASN A 1150 -34.01 -19.46 106.51
C ASN A 1150 -32.93 -19.10 107.57
N VAL A 1151 -31.68 -18.93 107.15
CA VAL A 1151 -30.56 -18.69 108.09
C VAL A 1151 -30.69 -17.36 108.85
N ILE A 1152 -31.45 -16.41 108.31
CA ILE A 1152 -31.74 -15.12 108.94
C ILE A 1152 -32.60 -15.30 110.18
N ASP A 1153 -33.48 -16.30 110.25
CA ASP A 1153 -34.28 -16.62 111.44
C ASP A 1153 -33.43 -17.12 112.61
N ALA A 1154 -32.47 -18.00 112.31
CA ALA A 1154 -31.48 -18.45 113.30
C ALA A 1154 -30.61 -17.27 113.78
N ALA A 1155 -30.21 -16.39 112.87
CA ALA A 1155 -29.45 -15.18 113.20
C ALA A 1155 -30.27 -14.15 113.99
N TYR A 1156 -31.58 -14.08 113.77
CA TYR A 1156 -32.52 -13.22 114.48
C TYR A 1156 -32.65 -13.64 115.94
N ILE A 1157 -32.87 -14.94 116.21
CA ILE A 1157 -32.88 -15.49 117.58
C ILE A 1157 -31.53 -15.26 118.27
N ALA A 1158 -30.41 -15.53 117.58
CA ALA A 1158 -29.07 -15.32 118.14
C ALA A 1158 -28.77 -13.84 118.47
N ARG A 1159 -29.22 -12.89 117.63
CA ARG A 1159 -29.05 -11.45 117.86
C ARG A 1159 -29.85 -10.92 119.04
N ILE A 1160 -31.06 -11.44 119.28
CA ILE A 1160 -31.89 -11.01 120.42
C ILE A 1160 -31.33 -11.56 121.73
N LEU A 1161 -30.89 -12.82 121.74
CA LEU A 1161 -30.25 -13.43 122.91
C LEU A 1161 -28.90 -12.78 123.24
N ALA A 1162 -28.12 -12.37 122.24
CA ALA A 1162 -26.88 -11.61 122.43
C ALA A 1162 -27.09 -10.21 123.03
N LYS A 1163 -28.31 -9.67 122.97
CA LYS A 1163 -28.70 -8.39 123.60
C LYS A 1163 -29.34 -8.57 124.99
N LEU A 1164 -29.27 -9.77 125.59
CA LEU A 1164 -29.85 -10.13 126.90
C LEU A 1164 -31.38 -9.91 127.01
N GLN A 1165 -32.10 -9.82 125.89
CA GLN A 1165 -33.57 -9.78 125.90
C GLN A 1165 -34.11 -11.21 125.96
N ILE A 1166 -34.92 -11.50 126.99
CA ILE A 1166 -35.68 -12.75 127.10
C ILE A 1166 -36.98 -12.57 126.29
N ILE A 1167 -37.22 -13.43 125.29
CA ILE A 1167 -38.49 -13.51 124.56
C ILE A 1167 -39.36 -14.55 125.25
N ASP A 1168 -40.61 -14.21 125.61
CA ASP A 1168 -41.61 -15.19 126.05
C ASP A 1168 -42.15 -15.94 124.82
N VAL A 1169 -42.23 -17.27 124.89
CA VAL A 1169 -42.78 -18.13 123.81
C VAL A 1169 -44.18 -17.70 123.38
N LYS A 1170 -44.95 -17.07 124.27
CA LYS A 1170 -46.28 -16.55 123.94
C LYS A 1170 -46.27 -15.38 122.95
N ASP A 1171 -45.18 -14.61 122.90
CA ASP A 1171 -45.08 -13.41 122.06
C ASP A 1171 -44.47 -13.70 120.68
N ASN A 1172 -43.71 -14.79 120.54
CA ASN A 1172 -43.19 -15.27 119.26
C ASN A 1172 -43.14 -16.82 119.25
N PRO A 1173 -44.27 -17.50 119.03
CA PRO A 1173 -44.35 -18.96 119.07
C PRO A 1173 -43.57 -19.64 117.93
N ALA A 1174 -43.31 -18.92 116.82
CA ALA A 1174 -42.52 -19.43 115.70
C ALA A 1174 -41.01 -19.54 116.03
N ALA A 1175 -40.54 -18.89 117.10
CA ALA A 1175 -39.14 -18.92 117.55
C ALA A 1175 -38.81 -20.09 118.49
N ASP A 1176 -39.80 -20.80 119.05
CA ASP A 1176 -39.64 -22.05 119.82
C ASP A 1176 -39.63 -23.25 118.86
N PHE A 1177 -38.57 -23.32 118.04
CA PHE A 1177 -38.50 -24.31 116.97
C PHE A 1177 -38.34 -25.74 117.51
N ASN A 1178 -37.75 -25.91 118.69
CA ASN A 1178 -37.55 -27.23 119.29
C ASN A 1178 -38.72 -27.71 120.18
N GLY A 1179 -39.64 -26.80 120.56
CA GLY A 1179 -40.88 -27.12 121.27
C GLY A 1179 -40.71 -27.39 122.76
N ASP A 1180 -39.64 -26.91 123.40
CA ASP A 1180 -39.38 -27.09 124.83
C ASP A 1180 -40.03 -26.01 125.72
N GLY A 1181 -40.75 -25.07 125.11
CA GLY A 1181 -41.43 -23.97 125.79
C GLY A 1181 -40.52 -22.80 126.14
N LYS A 1182 -39.31 -22.72 125.60
CA LYS A 1182 -38.35 -21.62 125.84
C LYS A 1182 -37.58 -21.24 124.57
N VAL A 1183 -37.55 -19.95 124.21
CA VAL A 1183 -36.70 -19.46 123.11
C VAL A 1183 -35.24 -19.33 123.56
N THR A 1184 -34.36 -20.23 123.10
CA THR A 1184 -32.93 -20.27 123.48
C THR A 1184 -32.01 -20.43 122.27
N VAL A 1185 -30.69 -20.42 122.49
CA VAL A 1185 -29.70 -20.74 121.44
C VAL A 1185 -29.87 -22.15 120.88
N SER A 1186 -30.55 -23.04 121.60
CA SER A 1186 -30.91 -24.38 121.09
C SER A 1186 -31.89 -24.30 119.92
N ASP A 1187 -32.79 -23.32 119.88
CA ASP A 1187 -33.75 -23.10 118.79
C ASP A 1187 -33.08 -22.54 117.55
N ALA A 1188 -32.18 -21.55 117.72
CA ALA A 1188 -31.34 -21.07 116.63
C ALA A 1188 -30.47 -22.20 116.04
N ALA A 1189 -29.91 -23.06 116.89
CA ALA A 1189 -29.16 -24.24 116.46
C ALA A 1189 -30.04 -25.33 115.83
N ALA A 1190 -31.31 -25.44 116.23
CA ALA A 1190 -32.26 -26.38 115.66
C ALA A 1190 -32.74 -25.93 114.26
N ILE A 1191 -33.00 -24.63 114.06
CA ILE A 1191 -33.26 -24.04 112.73
C ILE A 1191 -32.04 -24.24 111.82
N ALA A 1192 -30.83 -23.95 112.30
CA ALA A 1192 -29.61 -24.15 111.53
C ALA A 1192 -29.39 -25.63 111.13
N ARG A 1193 -29.68 -26.59 112.03
CA ARG A 1193 -29.62 -28.03 111.73
C ARG A 1193 -30.71 -28.48 110.76
N TYR A 1194 -31.93 -27.96 110.88
CA TYR A 1194 -33.03 -28.21 109.95
C TYR A 1194 -32.69 -27.73 108.52
N LEU A 1195 -32.10 -26.55 108.40
CA LEU A 1195 -31.64 -26.00 107.12
C LEU A 1195 -30.46 -26.81 106.56
N ALA A 1196 -29.48 -27.18 107.39
CA ALA A 1196 -28.36 -28.03 106.95
C ALA A 1196 -28.82 -29.41 106.44
N GLY A 1197 -29.87 -29.99 107.03
CA GLY A 1197 -30.50 -31.22 106.54
C GLY A 1197 -31.20 -31.08 105.18
N ARG A 1198 -31.74 -29.90 104.86
CA ARG A 1198 -32.33 -29.60 103.53
C ARG A 1198 -31.27 -29.43 102.44
N TYR A 1199 -30.10 -28.86 102.76
CA TYR A 1199 -29.02 -28.67 101.79
C TYR A 1199 -28.27 -29.97 101.44
N ALA A 1200 -28.27 -30.99 102.31
CA ALA A 1200 -27.68 -32.30 102.00
C ALA A 1200 -28.45 -33.10 100.93
N ASN A 1201 -29.73 -32.78 100.68
CA ASN A 1201 -30.59 -33.46 99.70
C ASN A 1201 -30.66 -32.78 98.32
N ASN A 1202 -30.07 -31.60 98.13
CA ASN A 1202 -30.11 -30.85 96.85
C ASN A 1202 -28.70 -30.57 96.27
N ALA A 1203 -27.71 -31.39 96.62
CA ALA A 1203 -26.40 -31.38 95.98
C ALA A 1203 -26.41 -32.24 94.70
N THR A 1204 -26.80 -31.65 93.57
CA THR A 1204 -26.25 -32.03 92.25
C THR A 1204 -25.48 -30.85 91.70
N VAL A 1205 -24.17 -30.95 91.89
CA VAL A 1205 -23.12 -30.10 91.34
C VAL A 1205 -23.06 -30.28 89.82
N LYS A 1206 -23.05 -29.16 89.09
CA LYS A 1206 -22.57 -29.07 87.71
C LYS A 1206 -21.06 -29.32 87.67
N ALA A 1207 -20.60 -30.09 86.69
CA ALA A 1207 -19.42 -29.72 85.91
C ALA A 1207 -19.99 -29.22 84.57
N GLU A 1208 -19.65 -28.06 84.01
CA GLU A 1208 -18.49 -27.15 84.13
C GLU A 1208 -18.93 -25.70 84.39
#